data_AF-A0A934R7V4-F1
#
_entry.id   AF-A0A934R7V4-F1
#
_cell.length_a   1.000
_cell.length_b   1.000
_cell.length_c   1.000
_cell.angle_alpha   90.00
_cell.angle_beta   90.00
_cell.angle_gamma   90.00
#
_symmetry.space_group_name_H-M   'P 1'
#
loop_
_entity.id
_entity.type
_entity.pdbx_description
1 polymer ?
#
loop_
_entity_poly.entity_id
_entity_poly.type
_entity_poly.pdbx_seq_one_letter_code
_entity_poly.pdbx_strand_id
1 'polypeptide(L)'
;MNPIRLFSTMVLTLIPCLLLPAMADEETLRLPLRVHLVTDIEMVREVAKPDGTTHKTRMDMPVTVADAKVMMAQVNDIWAPAGIEWVTDPEAGGGGIIREKAAGGRLPQEPLDTLAKQVVARERGSQVNYMSEVFPRLADPANNETIGDDGRFNRTKPEMYHLYLLPYVGQTLQGTATISGNFAIVGVFSDKAPNRKGYPKPRTHVIPAKTQPTLTISNFPKAGALSATIAHELGHNLSLLHVDEGMKDNLMKGHVKLRLGPTQITKARAQAMKGPRLGKLDVSPGSPKLSMETLSGEGVWISPLPPGYPSRGGPLRVTVWFETQFLGDGMGYERRSKEFADAGRREMRTQVVKVLKNESMRSHREADAVLQRLLKDKTIDDLDRHWIVNGFSCTISKEDLPALTKVPGVRKIFLRAARTPPSPPLPEVAPVPDLPGPDKPSYENLPWYIEKLKADQVWRDFGVAGEGTLNVIHDRNFIASNHLARSIYRNPDEIPGNGIDDDLNGYVDDVHGYNFDRQSPQLHTQSFSGDPKDRRVLHGTSCANIVCGAGSESGIPQVGVAPLGRWAGVINLGGIERSVEWAIEQGADTYSMSFSRRKLGEYQSHWRKVMEHGAFCGVFFVSGAGNVERGDESPFLMNIPQNIPNAVFAAAGVQKDLSKTPFSCIGPVEWNTEHYQDGIVQKPEVCAFNIDVPCLLPDGSVVENLLRGNSYAGPMFCGTISLMLSADPDLLPWDLQEIITTTATDVGPPGVDHETGHGLINCHAAVKETLRRKALRNSR
;
A
#
# COMPACT_ATOMS: atom_id res chain seq x y z
N MET A 1 51.86 -15.89 -32.90
CA MET A 1 52.42 -16.30 -31.59
C MET A 1 52.82 -15.06 -30.80
N ASN A 2 51.90 -14.57 -29.95
CA ASN A 2 51.99 -14.27 -28.51
C ASN A 2 53.25 -13.60 -27.84
N PRO A 3 53.07 -12.84 -26.73
CA PRO A 3 52.94 -11.37 -26.75
C PRO A 3 53.69 -10.59 -25.63
N ILE A 4 54.09 -9.34 -25.87
CA ILE A 4 53.57 -8.03 -25.37
C ILE A 4 53.43 -7.84 -23.84
N ARG A 5 54.35 -7.03 -23.29
CA ARG A 5 54.15 -6.08 -22.18
C ARG A 5 55.05 -4.87 -22.42
N LEU A 6 54.50 -3.64 -22.45
CA LEU A 6 55.05 -2.43 -21.80
C LEU A 6 54.50 -1.11 -22.37
N PHE A 7 54.64 -0.10 -21.49
CA PHE A 7 54.71 1.36 -21.64
C PHE A 7 53.43 2.12 -21.27
N SER A 8 53.39 3.13 -20.37
CA SER A 8 54.27 4.23 -19.86
C SER A 8 53.39 5.51 -19.93
N THR A 9 53.53 6.64 -19.24
CA THR A 9 54.69 7.37 -18.69
C THR A 9 54.16 8.49 -17.75
N MET A 10 54.97 8.92 -16.78
CA MET A 10 54.91 10.23 -16.10
C MET A 10 55.33 11.38 -17.05
N VAL A 11 54.91 12.63 -16.78
CA VAL A 11 55.76 13.76 -16.33
C VAL A 11 54.96 15.09 -16.27
N LEU A 12 55.35 15.88 -15.28
CA LEU A 12 54.83 17.12 -14.70
C LEU A 12 54.61 18.36 -15.59
N THR A 13 53.80 19.27 -15.00
CA THR A 13 53.99 20.73 -14.75
C THR A 13 53.19 21.78 -15.54
N LEU A 14 52.67 22.73 -14.74
CA LEU A 14 52.32 24.15 -14.97
C LEU A 14 50.84 24.52 -15.26
N ILE A 15 50.22 25.14 -14.24
CA ILE A 15 49.12 26.11 -14.37
C ILE A 15 49.76 27.50 -14.63
N PRO A 16 49.22 28.29 -15.57
CA PRO A 16 48.71 29.60 -15.18
C PRO A 16 47.33 29.92 -15.77
N CYS A 17 46.62 30.75 -15.04
CA CYS A 17 45.35 31.40 -15.39
C CYS A 17 45.30 31.98 -16.80
N LEU A 18 44.05 32.07 -17.28
CA LEU A 18 43.46 33.00 -18.27
C LEU A 18 42.93 32.31 -19.54
N LEU A 19 41.72 32.78 -19.86
CA LEU A 19 40.94 32.56 -21.08
C LEU A 19 40.16 31.25 -21.09
N LEU A 20 38.91 31.34 -20.63
CA LEU A 20 37.78 30.65 -21.26
C LEU A 20 37.75 31.02 -22.75
N PRO A 21 37.76 30.04 -23.66
CA PRO A 21 37.09 30.17 -24.93
C PRO A 21 35.85 29.28 -24.91
N ALA A 22 34.71 29.92 -25.12
CA ALA A 22 33.46 29.38 -25.65
C ALA A 22 33.39 27.84 -25.82
N MET A 23 32.67 27.18 -24.91
CA MET A 23 31.99 25.93 -25.25
C MET A 23 30.92 26.27 -26.29
N ALA A 24 31.28 26.16 -27.56
CA ALA A 24 30.34 26.20 -28.67
C ALA A 24 29.80 24.78 -28.91
N ASP A 25 28.48 24.72 -29.10
CA ASP A 25 27.69 23.64 -29.68
C ASP A 25 27.52 22.33 -28.88
N GLU A 26 27.16 22.42 -27.60
CA GLU A 26 26.20 21.44 -27.08
C GLU A 26 24.78 21.95 -27.39
N GLU A 27 24.01 21.16 -28.16
CA GLU A 27 22.63 21.46 -28.53
C GLU A 27 21.80 21.82 -27.29
N THR A 28 21.09 22.95 -27.34
CA THR A 28 20.19 23.37 -26.26
C THR A 28 19.04 22.37 -26.20
N LEU A 29 18.90 21.69 -25.06
CA LEU A 29 17.85 20.70 -24.85
C LEU A 29 16.52 21.41 -24.60
N ARG A 30 15.61 21.29 -25.57
CA ARG A 30 14.28 21.89 -25.51
C ARG A 30 13.29 20.92 -24.88
N LEU A 31 12.84 21.22 -23.66
CA LEU A 31 11.91 20.40 -22.91
C LEU A 31 10.49 20.97 -23.01
N PRO A 32 9.51 20.23 -23.55
CA PRO A 32 8.14 20.72 -23.69
C PRO A 32 7.47 20.82 -22.32
N LEU A 33 6.95 22.00 -21.99
CA LEU A 33 6.27 22.29 -20.72
C LEU A 33 4.87 22.86 -20.97
N ARG A 34 3.88 22.36 -20.22
CA ARG A 34 2.56 22.97 -20.07
C ARG A 34 2.44 23.62 -18.70
N VAL A 35 2.03 24.89 -18.66
CA VAL A 35 1.77 25.61 -17.41
C VAL A 35 0.26 25.77 -17.21
N HIS A 36 -0.25 25.26 -16.10
CA HIS A 36 -1.65 25.29 -15.71
C HIS A 36 -1.85 26.35 -14.62
N LEU A 37 -2.58 27.41 -14.93
CA LEU A 37 -3.02 28.42 -13.96
C LEU A 37 -4.37 27.99 -13.42
N VAL A 38 -4.39 27.33 -12.27
CA VAL A 38 -5.62 26.77 -11.69
C VAL A 38 -6.46 27.88 -11.03
N THR A 39 -7.68 28.08 -11.53
CA THR A 39 -8.66 29.07 -11.07
C THR A 39 -9.82 28.40 -10.35
N ASP A 40 -10.72 29.20 -9.75
CA ASP A 40 -11.92 28.72 -9.03
C ASP A 40 -11.63 27.84 -7.80
N ILE A 41 -10.41 27.94 -7.26
CA ILE A 41 -10.05 27.42 -5.93
C ILE A 41 -10.17 28.57 -4.94
N GLU A 42 -11.00 28.41 -3.93
CA GLU A 42 -11.11 29.35 -2.82
C GLU A 42 -10.26 28.87 -1.64
N MET A 43 -9.18 29.59 -1.33
CA MET A 43 -8.46 29.38 -0.06
C MET A 43 -8.87 30.43 0.95
N VAL A 44 -9.28 29.97 2.14
CA VAL A 44 -9.70 30.82 3.25
C VAL A 44 -8.75 30.66 4.42
N ARG A 45 -8.04 31.74 4.78
CA ARG A 45 -7.31 31.79 6.05
C ARG A 45 -8.16 32.49 7.10
N GLU A 46 -8.40 31.81 8.22
CA GLU A 46 -9.04 32.36 9.42
C GLU A 46 -7.96 32.70 10.46
N VAL A 47 -7.78 33.99 10.75
CA VAL A 47 -6.90 34.43 11.84
C VAL A 47 -7.76 34.95 12.98
N ALA A 48 -7.74 34.25 14.12
CA ALA A 48 -8.33 34.75 15.35
C ALA A 48 -7.52 35.96 15.84
N LYS A 49 -8.17 37.10 15.97
CA LYS A 49 -7.59 38.30 16.59
C LYS A 49 -7.72 38.22 18.10
N PRO A 50 -6.85 38.92 18.86
CA PRO A 50 -6.92 38.98 20.31
C PRO A 50 -8.24 39.51 20.88
N ASP A 51 -9.03 40.21 20.06
CA ASP A 51 -10.35 40.74 20.41
C ASP A 51 -11.50 39.74 20.19
N GLY A 52 -11.19 38.49 19.80
CA GLY A 52 -12.17 37.44 19.53
C GLY A 52 -12.79 37.48 18.13
N THR A 53 -12.39 38.41 17.26
CA THR A 53 -12.86 38.46 15.87
C THR A 53 -12.00 37.64 14.93
N THR A 54 -12.59 37.03 13.90
CA THR A 54 -11.86 36.25 12.89
C THR A 54 -11.70 37.05 11.61
N HIS A 55 -10.45 37.26 11.15
CA HIS A 55 -10.19 37.81 9.82
C HIS A 55 -10.17 36.68 8.79
N LYS A 56 -11.02 36.76 7.77
CA LYS A 56 -11.04 35.85 6.62
C LYS A 56 -10.31 36.48 5.44
N THR A 57 -9.28 35.82 4.93
CA THR A 57 -8.64 36.22 3.66
C THR A 57 -9.03 35.22 2.60
N ARG A 58 -9.77 35.68 1.60
CA ARG A 58 -10.10 34.93 0.37
C ARG A 58 -9.07 35.25 -0.69
N MET A 59 -8.61 34.24 -1.41
CA MET A 59 -7.62 34.46 -2.47
C MET A 59 -8.01 33.76 -3.78
N ASP A 60 -8.12 34.55 -4.84
CA ASP A 60 -8.19 34.07 -6.22
C ASP A 60 -6.79 33.94 -6.82
N MET A 61 -6.66 33.22 -7.94
CA MET A 61 -5.39 33.06 -8.67
C MET A 61 -4.77 34.42 -9.04
N PRO A 62 -3.65 34.82 -8.41
CA PRO A 62 -3.05 36.15 -8.58
C PRO A 62 -2.18 36.28 -9.84
N VAL A 63 -1.82 35.17 -10.50
CA VAL A 63 -0.93 35.14 -11.67
C VAL A 63 -1.74 35.14 -12.96
N THR A 64 -1.47 36.08 -13.86
CA THR A 64 -2.05 36.06 -15.22
C THR A 64 -1.17 35.27 -16.19
N VAL A 65 -1.72 34.94 -17.37
CA VAL A 65 -0.94 34.30 -18.44
C VAL A 65 0.26 35.16 -18.86
N ALA A 66 0.10 36.49 -18.88
CA ALA A 66 1.20 37.40 -19.20
C ALA A 66 2.32 37.35 -18.14
N ASP A 67 1.94 37.30 -16.87
CA ASP A 67 2.89 37.16 -15.76
C ASP A 67 3.65 35.83 -15.83
N ALA A 68 2.94 34.73 -16.11
CA ALA A 68 3.54 33.41 -16.24
C ALA A 68 4.53 33.34 -17.43
N LYS A 69 4.25 34.02 -18.56
CA LYS A 69 5.20 34.13 -19.68
C LYS A 69 6.51 34.81 -19.24
N VAL A 70 6.41 35.91 -18.51
CA VAL A 70 7.59 36.61 -17.96
C VAL A 70 8.33 35.72 -16.97
N MET A 71 7.62 34.98 -16.13
CA MET A 71 8.23 34.07 -15.15
C MET A 71 9.00 32.94 -15.83
N MET A 72 8.46 32.36 -16.90
CA MET A 72 9.11 31.26 -17.63
C MET A 72 10.35 31.71 -18.39
N ALA A 73 10.38 32.94 -18.91
CA ALA A 73 11.61 33.52 -19.45
C ALA A 73 12.73 33.54 -18.39
N GLN A 74 12.40 33.93 -17.15
CA GLN A 74 13.36 33.93 -16.05
C GLN A 74 13.76 32.53 -15.59
N VAL A 75 12.84 31.56 -15.64
CA VAL A 75 13.17 30.14 -15.40
C VAL A 75 14.20 29.66 -16.43
N ASN A 76 14.03 30.02 -17.70
CA ASN A 76 14.99 29.68 -18.75
C ASN A 76 16.34 30.40 -18.57
N ASP A 77 16.36 31.64 -18.08
CA ASP A 77 17.63 32.31 -17.73
C ASP A 77 18.41 31.55 -16.64
N ILE A 78 17.71 30.90 -15.69
CA ILE A 78 18.33 30.09 -14.62
C ILE A 78 18.90 28.78 -15.18
N TRP A 79 18.21 28.17 -16.15
CA TRP A 79 18.59 26.89 -16.77
C TRP A 79 19.55 27.03 -17.97
N ALA A 80 19.70 28.23 -18.52
CA ALA A 80 20.59 28.53 -19.64
C ALA A 80 22.05 28.05 -19.45
N PRO A 81 22.68 28.16 -18.26
CA PRO A 81 24.02 27.61 -18.03
C PRO A 81 24.10 26.08 -18.17
N ALA A 82 22.99 25.37 -18.00
CA ALA A 82 22.89 23.94 -18.24
C ALA A 82 22.46 23.60 -19.68
N GLY A 83 22.32 24.58 -20.58
CA GLY A 83 21.85 24.37 -21.95
C GLY A 83 20.48 23.71 -22.02
N ILE A 84 19.57 24.03 -21.08
CA ILE A 84 18.20 23.52 -21.04
C ILE A 84 17.24 24.70 -21.23
N GLU A 85 16.27 24.52 -22.11
CA GLU A 85 15.21 25.49 -22.41
C GLU A 85 13.84 24.82 -22.19
N TRP A 86 13.05 25.32 -21.25
CA TRP A 86 11.65 24.93 -21.06
C TRP A 86 10.77 25.65 -22.09
N VAL A 87 10.21 24.90 -23.02
CA VAL A 87 9.41 25.42 -24.12
C VAL A 87 7.93 25.38 -23.75
N THR A 88 7.32 26.55 -23.58
CA THR A 88 5.88 26.68 -23.30
C THR A 88 5.06 27.11 -24.51
N ASP A 89 5.69 27.54 -25.61
CA ASP A 89 4.98 27.96 -26.82
C ASP A 89 4.50 26.74 -27.63
N PRO A 90 3.18 26.57 -27.85
CA PRO A 90 2.64 25.47 -28.63
C PRO A 90 3.23 25.37 -30.05
N GLU A 91 3.49 26.50 -30.71
CA GLU A 91 4.04 26.51 -32.08
C GLU A 91 5.49 26.06 -32.12
N ALA A 92 6.23 26.25 -31.02
CA ALA A 92 7.60 25.78 -30.84
C ALA A 92 7.70 24.37 -30.23
N GLY A 93 6.58 23.65 -30.09
CA GLY A 93 6.52 22.28 -29.57
C GLY A 93 6.20 22.16 -28.07
N GLY A 94 5.97 23.28 -27.38
CA GLY A 94 5.56 23.35 -25.98
C GLY A 94 4.09 23.02 -25.72
N GLY A 95 3.70 23.07 -24.45
CA GLY A 95 2.34 22.70 -24.01
C GLY A 95 1.37 23.86 -23.85
N GLY A 96 1.82 25.12 -23.94
CA GLY A 96 1.02 26.31 -23.67
C GLY A 96 1.04 26.74 -22.19
N ILE A 97 0.62 27.98 -21.96
CA ILE A 97 0.25 28.50 -20.63
C ILE A 97 -1.25 28.74 -20.65
N ILE A 98 -1.99 27.92 -19.90
CA ILE A 98 -3.45 27.88 -19.93
C ILE A 98 -4.04 28.22 -18.56
N ARG A 99 -5.25 28.79 -18.57
CA ARG A 99 -6.08 28.88 -17.36
C ARG A 99 -6.99 27.67 -17.31
N GLU A 100 -7.07 27.04 -16.16
CA GLU A 100 -7.89 25.86 -15.94
C GLU A 100 -8.77 26.07 -14.72
N LYS A 101 -10.07 25.85 -14.84
CA LYS A 101 -10.99 25.90 -13.71
C LYS A 101 -10.86 24.63 -12.87
N ALA A 102 -10.79 24.76 -11.55
CA ALA A 102 -10.95 23.62 -10.65
C ALA A 102 -12.37 23.04 -10.76
N ALA A 103 -13.40 23.88 -10.70
CA ALA A 103 -14.79 23.45 -10.88
C ALA A 103 -15.13 23.30 -12.38
N GLY A 104 -15.24 22.05 -12.86
CA GLY A 104 -15.62 21.72 -14.24
C GLY A 104 -14.51 21.79 -15.29
N GLY A 105 -13.23 21.79 -14.89
CA GLY A 105 -12.06 21.64 -15.77
C GLY A 105 -11.68 20.17 -16.03
N ARG A 106 -10.44 19.92 -16.49
CA ARG A 106 -9.93 18.56 -16.80
C ARG A 106 -9.58 17.76 -15.52
N LEU A 107 -9.68 18.38 -14.34
CA LEU A 107 -9.47 17.76 -13.03
C LEU A 107 -10.76 17.09 -12.47
N PRO A 108 -10.67 15.94 -11.77
CA PRO A 108 -11.84 15.24 -11.22
C PRO A 108 -12.65 16.11 -10.23
N GLN A 109 -13.97 16.16 -10.41
CA GLN A 109 -14.86 17.08 -9.69
C GLN A 109 -15.16 16.65 -8.23
N GLU A 110 -15.32 15.35 -7.97
CA GLU A 110 -15.62 14.82 -6.64
C GLU A 110 -14.54 15.12 -5.58
N PRO A 111 -13.24 14.95 -5.85
CA PRO A 111 -12.19 15.32 -4.90
C PRO A 111 -12.10 16.84 -4.66
N LEU A 112 -12.40 17.65 -5.68
CA LEU A 112 -12.28 19.12 -5.62
C LEU A 112 -13.41 19.79 -4.82
N ASP A 113 -14.62 19.23 -4.82
CA ASP A 113 -15.71 19.73 -3.97
C ASP A 113 -15.46 19.47 -2.47
N THR A 114 -14.80 18.36 -2.15
CA THR A 114 -14.28 18.07 -0.80
C THR A 114 -13.15 19.05 -0.44
N LEU A 115 -12.26 19.31 -1.40
CA LEU A 115 -11.16 20.27 -1.32
C LEU A 115 -11.61 21.71 -1.04
N ALA A 116 -12.62 22.19 -1.78
CA ALA A 116 -13.14 23.56 -1.70
C ALA A 116 -13.90 23.83 -0.39
N LYS A 117 -14.42 22.78 0.25
CA LYS A 117 -15.14 22.89 1.54
C LYS A 117 -14.21 22.90 2.75
N GLN A 118 -12.95 22.51 2.62
CA GLN A 118 -12.13 22.10 3.78
C GLN A 118 -10.82 22.86 4.01
N VAL A 119 -10.40 23.78 3.13
CA VAL A 119 -9.15 24.52 3.40
C VAL A 119 -9.42 25.77 4.24
N VAL A 120 -9.70 25.56 5.53
CA VAL A 120 -9.67 26.59 6.58
C VAL A 120 -8.38 26.40 7.37
N ALA A 121 -7.33 27.14 7.05
CA ALA A 121 -6.04 27.02 7.72
C ALA A 121 -6.13 27.55 9.16
N ARG A 122 -6.06 26.65 10.17
CA ARG A 122 -5.99 27.02 11.60
C ARG A 122 -4.57 26.94 12.18
N GLU A 123 -3.73 25.97 11.79
CA GLU A 123 -2.39 25.75 12.37
C GLU A 123 -1.29 25.26 11.39
N ARG A 124 -0.04 25.26 11.84
CA ARG A 124 1.20 25.09 11.03
C ARG A 124 1.42 23.66 10.51
N GLY A 125 0.84 22.64 11.14
CA GLY A 125 1.02 21.23 10.79
C GLY A 125 0.15 20.73 9.64
N SER A 126 -1.09 21.24 9.51
CA SER A 126 -2.03 20.84 8.46
C SER A 126 -1.72 21.42 7.06
N GLN A 127 -0.65 22.21 6.94
CA GLN A 127 -0.25 22.89 5.71
C GLN A 127 0.67 22.05 4.80
N VAL A 128 1.26 20.97 5.34
CA VAL A 128 2.27 20.15 4.65
C VAL A 128 1.57 19.13 3.74
N ASN A 129 0.59 18.38 4.24
CA ASN A 129 -0.06 17.26 3.53
C ASN A 129 -0.68 17.64 2.18
N TYR A 130 -1.24 18.84 2.05
CA TYR A 130 -2.08 19.14 0.89
C TYR A 130 -1.31 19.29 -0.44
N MET A 131 -0.18 20.01 -0.42
CA MET A 131 0.63 20.20 -1.63
C MET A 131 1.47 18.96 -1.93
N SER A 132 1.99 18.26 -0.91
CA SER A 132 2.89 17.10 -1.09
C SER A 132 2.18 15.76 -1.27
N GLU A 133 0.94 15.60 -0.78
CA GLU A 133 0.25 14.29 -0.78
C GLU A 133 -1.06 14.32 -1.56
N VAL A 134 -1.88 15.38 -1.44
CA VAL A 134 -3.23 15.42 -2.04
C VAL A 134 -3.21 15.89 -3.49
N PHE A 135 -2.66 17.07 -3.76
CA PHE A 135 -2.67 17.67 -5.10
C PHE A 135 -1.91 16.85 -6.17
N PRO A 136 -0.77 16.19 -5.86
CA PRO A 136 -0.08 15.29 -6.78
C PRO A 136 -0.94 14.12 -7.27
N ARG A 137 -1.84 13.60 -6.41
CA ARG A 137 -2.79 12.52 -6.75
C ARG A 137 -3.91 13.01 -7.68
N LEU A 138 -4.29 14.29 -7.58
CA LEU A 138 -5.30 14.92 -8.44
C LEU A 138 -4.73 15.37 -9.79
N ALA A 139 -3.44 15.69 -9.84
CA ALA A 139 -2.72 16.17 -11.02
C ALA A 139 -2.18 15.04 -11.93
N ASP A 140 -2.52 13.77 -11.64
CA ASP A 140 -1.99 12.59 -12.32
C ASP A 140 -2.12 12.69 -13.86
N PRO A 141 -1.00 12.66 -14.59
CA PRO A 141 -0.95 12.70 -16.05
C PRO A 141 -1.78 11.62 -16.75
N ALA A 142 -2.01 10.46 -16.11
CA ALA A 142 -2.86 9.40 -16.65
C ALA A 142 -4.32 9.84 -16.90
N ASN A 143 -4.77 10.91 -16.23
CA ASN A 143 -6.08 11.53 -16.44
C ASN A 143 -6.04 12.75 -17.38
N ASN A 144 -4.91 13.44 -17.51
CA ASN A 144 -4.82 14.75 -18.20
C ASN A 144 -4.12 14.75 -19.58
N GLU A 145 -3.43 13.68 -19.98
CA GLU A 145 -2.65 13.66 -21.23
C GLU A 145 -3.44 13.23 -22.48
N THR A 146 -4.71 12.81 -22.35
CA THR A 146 -5.43 12.19 -23.46
C THR A 146 -6.29 13.13 -24.29
N ILE A 147 -6.54 14.37 -23.90
CA ILE A 147 -7.52 15.25 -24.58
C ILE A 147 -6.85 16.49 -25.17
N GLY A 148 -6.86 16.60 -26.50
CA GLY A 148 -6.43 17.77 -27.25
C GLY A 148 -7.28 19.01 -26.94
N ASP A 149 -6.83 20.18 -27.38
CA ASP A 149 -7.54 21.45 -27.12
C ASP A 149 -8.89 21.56 -27.83
N ASP A 150 -9.21 20.59 -28.70
CA ASP A 150 -10.48 20.39 -29.38
C ASP A 150 -11.41 19.37 -28.70
N GLY A 151 -11.03 18.82 -27.54
CA GLY A 151 -11.81 17.81 -26.83
C GLY A 151 -11.70 16.40 -27.41
N ARG A 152 -10.77 16.12 -28.33
CA ARG A 152 -10.55 14.78 -28.92
C ARG A 152 -9.30 14.11 -28.41
N PHE A 153 -9.26 12.78 -28.52
CA PHE A 153 -8.17 11.95 -28.01
C PHE A 153 -6.84 12.23 -28.76
N ASN A 154 -5.78 12.72 -28.10
CA ASN A 154 -4.47 12.90 -28.71
C ASN A 154 -3.45 11.89 -28.16
N ARG A 155 -3.11 10.88 -28.97
CA ARG A 155 -2.25 9.73 -28.59
C ARG A 155 -0.73 9.99 -28.75
N THR A 156 -0.26 11.23 -28.92
CA THR A 156 1.10 11.46 -29.48
C THR A 156 2.17 12.13 -28.61
N LYS A 157 1.92 12.53 -27.35
CA LYS A 157 2.98 13.20 -26.54
C LYS A 157 3.06 12.80 -25.06
N PRO A 158 3.48 11.56 -24.73
CA PRO A 158 3.83 11.15 -23.35
C PRO A 158 5.16 11.76 -22.82
N GLU A 159 5.72 12.76 -23.50
CA GLU A 159 7.04 13.36 -23.22
C GLU A 159 6.95 14.79 -22.65
N MET A 160 5.77 15.26 -22.25
CA MET A 160 5.53 16.64 -21.78
C MET A 160 5.67 16.77 -20.26
N TYR A 161 6.27 17.87 -19.80
CA TYR A 161 6.27 18.26 -18.39
C TYR A 161 5.08 19.16 -18.08
N HIS A 162 4.59 19.11 -16.84
CA HIS A 162 3.43 19.87 -16.37
C HIS A 162 3.81 20.73 -15.16
N LEU A 163 3.46 22.01 -15.16
CA LEU A 163 3.61 22.91 -14.02
C LEU A 163 2.23 23.43 -13.60
N TYR A 164 1.77 23.04 -12.41
CA TYR A 164 0.51 23.52 -11.85
C TYR A 164 0.79 24.68 -10.89
N LEU A 165 0.21 25.84 -11.20
CA LEU A 165 0.17 26.98 -10.31
C LEU A 165 -1.21 27.05 -9.66
N LEU A 166 -1.26 27.26 -8.35
CA LEU A 166 -2.52 27.44 -7.61
C LEU A 166 -2.43 28.56 -6.57
N PRO A 167 -3.53 29.29 -6.29
CA PRO A 167 -3.56 30.24 -5.18
C PRO A 167 -3.23 29.51 -3.88
N TYR A 168 -2.27 30.02 -3.10
CA TYR A 168 -1.83 29.40 -1.85
C TYR A 168 -1.77 30.43 -0.73
N VAL A 169 -2.27 30.12 0.47
CA VAL A 169 -2.19 31.00 1.65
C VAL A 169 -1.56 30.22 2.81
N GLY A 170 -0.23 30.30 2.96
CA GLY A 170 0.50 29.57 4.00
C GLY A 170 1.88 30.13 4.35
N GLN A 171 2.46 29.63 5.45
CA GLN A 171 3.66 30.21 6.07
C GLN A 171 5.00 29.66 5.56
N THR A 172 5.05 28.41 5.07
CA THR A 172 6.34 27.71 4.90
C THR A 172 6.53 26.95 3.60
N LEU A 173 5.51 26.38 2.97
CA LEU A 173 5.68 25.61 1.72
C LEU A 173 5.34 26.46 0.49
N GLN A 174 6.19 26.46 -0.53
CA GLN A 174 5.97 27.25 -1.76
C GLN A 174 5.85 26.40 -3.03
N GLY A 175 6.16 25.10 -2.96
CA GLY A 175 5.99 24.14 -4.06
C GLY A 175 6.31 22.70 -3.64
N THR A 176 6.00 21.76 -4.53
CA THR A 176 6.43 20.36 -4.49
C THR A 176 6.64 19.84 -5.90
N ALA A 177 7.52 18.85 -6.07
CA ALA A 177 7.71 18.09 -7.30
C ALA A 177 8.21 16.68 -6.97
N THR A 178 7.94 15.74 -7.87
CA THR A 178 8.41 14.36 -7.71
C THR A 178 9.82 14.22 -8.29
N ILE A 179 10.70 13.49 -7.60
CA ILE A 179 12.07 13.28 -8.10
C ILE A 179 12.01 12.51 -9.42
N SER A 180 12.58 13.08 -10.47
CA SER A 180 12.59 12.52 -11.83
C SER A 180 11.19 12.33 -12.47
N GLY A 181 10.16 13.01 -11.97
CA GLY A 181 8.79 12.93 -12.50
C GLY A 181 8.52 13.85 -13.69
N ASN A 182 7.23 14.01 -14.02
CA ASN A 182 6.78 14.84 -15.16
C ASN A 182 5.89 16.02 -14.75
N PHE A 183 5.68 16.27 -13.46
CA PHE A 183 4.93 17.44 -13.01
C PHE A 183 5.54 18.12 -11.78
N ALA A 184 5.28 19.41 -11.64
CA ALA A 184 5.62 20.23 -10.49
C ALA A 184 4.40 21.08 -10.08
N ILE A 185 4.25 21.37 -8.80
CA ILE A 185 3.13 22.12 -8.25
C ILE A 185 3.68 23.25 -7.41
N VAL A 186 3.28 24.50 -7.67
CA VAL A 186 3.81 25.68 -7.00
C VAL A 186 2.67 26.58 -6.53
N GLY A 187 2.69 26.91 -5.24
CA GLY A 187 1.75 27.83 -4.62
C GLY A 187 2.17 29.27 -4.87
N VAL A 188 1.26 30.11 -5.36
CA VAL A 188 1.64 31.46 -5.86
C VAL A 188 1.50 32.61 -4.84
N PHE A 189 1.24 32.33 -3.55
CA PHE A 189 1.19 33.34 -2.47
C PHE A 189 1.55 32.77 -1.09
N SER A 190 2.01 33.61 -0.14
CA SER A 190 2.45 33.19 1.21
C SER A 190 2.43 34.37 2.18
N ASP A 191 2.11 34.12 3.46
CA ASP A 191 1.83 35.14 4.49
C ASP A 191 2.68 35.01 5.77
N LYS A 192 3.98 34.72 5.61
CA LYS A 192 4.95 34.62 6.73
C LYS A 192 4.73 35.70 7.80
N ALA A 193 4.65 35.25 9.07
CA ALA A 193 4.37 36.08 10.23
C ALA A 193 5.22 37.37 10.30
N PRO A 194 4.67 38.47 10.86
CA PRO A 194 5.41 39.71 11.08
C PRO A 194 6.69 39.42 11.88
N ASN A 195 7.71 40.27 11.72
CA ASN A 195 8.94 40.11 12.50
C ASN A 195 8.64 40.25 14.02
N ARG A 196 9.62 39.94 14.88
CA ARG A 196 9.51 40.07 16.35
C ARG A 196 9.01 41.46 16.86
N LYS A 197 8.86 42.46 15.98
CA LYS A 197 8.38 43.82 16.28
C LYS A 197 6.98 44.13 15.69
N GLY A 198 6.24 43.14 15.19
CA GLY A 198 4.84 43.32 14.78
C GLY A 198 4.60 43.99 13.42
N TYR A 199 5.65 44.33 12.67
CA TYR A 199 5.52 44.84 11.31
C TYR A 199 5.45 43.69 10.28
N PRO A 200 4.52 43.74 9.29
CA PRO A 200 4.51 42.78 8.18
C PRO A 200 5.87 42.85 7.46
N LYS A 201 6.55 41.71 7.30
CA LYS A 201 7.83 41.65 6.58
C LYS A 201 7.59 41.79 5.07
N PRO A 202 8.14 42.80 4.38
CA PRO A 202 8.48 42.66 2.95
C PRO A 202 9.81 41.88 2.87
N ARG A 203 10.13 40.95 1.96
CA ARG A 203 9.57 40.43 0.70
C ARG A 203 10.10 38.99 0.51
N THR A 204 9.48 38.28 -0.42
CA THR A 204 10.12 37.28 -1.31
C THR A 204 11.57 37.67 -1.68
N HIS A 205 12.52 36.73 -1.61
CA HIS A 205 13.92 37.00 -1.98
C HIS A 205 14.04 37.38 -3.46
N VAL A 206 14.60 38.56 -3.75
CA VAL A 206 14.91 39.09 -5.08
C VAL A 206 16.43 39.15 -5.22
N ILE A 207 16.97 38.75 -6.37
CA ILE A 207 18.29 39.22 -6.84
C ILE A 207 18.03 40.14 -8.04
N PRO A 208 18.54 41.38 -8.03
CA PRO A 208 18.23 42.39 -9.04
C PRO A 208 19.20 42.37 -10.23
N ALA A 209 18.72 42.81 -11.41
CA ALA A 209 19.55 43.54 -12.36
C ALA A 209 19.15 45.03 -12.36
N LYS A 210 20.17 45.90 -12.45
CA LYS A 210 20.17 47.35 -12.23
C LYS A 210 19.25 48.13 -13.19
N THR A 211 18.38 49.00 -12.66
CA THR A 211 18.33 50.49 -12.78
C THR A 211 16.93 51.03 -12.43
N GLN A 212 16.90 52.12 -11.65
CA GLN A 212 15.75 52.84 -11.04
C GLN A 212 14.80 53.55 -12.04
N PRO A 213 13.85 54.44 -11.65
CA PRO A 213 12.91 54.49 -10.51
C PRO A 213 11.46 54.80 -10.96
N THR A 214 10.45 54.33 -10.22
CA THR A 214 9.30 55.09 -9.67
C THR A 214 8.24 54.10 -9.19
N LEU A 215 7.73 54.36 -7.99
CA LEU A 215 6.77 53.54 -7.27
C LEU A 215 5.34 54.04 -7.57
N THR A 216 4.50 53.11 -7.99
CA THR A 216 3.09 53.08 -7.59
C THR A 216 2.75 51.64 -7.24
N ILE A 217 2.28 51.45 -6.01
CA ILE A 217 1.92 50.15 -5.43
C ILE A 217 0.44 49.91 -5.75
N SER A 218 0.14 48.93 -6.60
CA SER A 218 -1.15 48.25 -6.64
C SER A 218 -0.96 46.88 -7.30
N ASN A 219 -1.11 45.83 -6.46
CA ASN A 219 -1.02 44.39 -6.72
C ASN A 219 0.42 43.79 -6.83
N PHE A 220 0.62 42.62 -6.22
CA PHE A 220 1.87 41.96 -5.75
C PHE A 220 2.97 41.68 -6.82
N PRO A 221 4.23 41.33 -6.45
CA PRO A 221 5.45 42.04 -6.82
C PRO A 221 6.20 41.55 -8.07
N LYS A 222 6.94 42.49 -8.65
CA LYS A 222 7.93 42.39 -9.73
C LYS A 222 8.91 41.20 -9.57
N ALA A 223 8.65 40.15 -10.35
CA ALA A 223 9.50 39.10 -10.95
C ALA A 223 10.82 38.66 -10.25
N GLY A 224 11.02 37.34 -10.10
CA GLY A 224 12.30 36.73 -9.71
C GLY A 224 12.28 35.72 -8.55
N ALA A 225 11.28 35.77 -7.66
CA ALA A 225 11.19 34.82 -6.53
C ALA A 225 10.38 33.57 -6.88
N LEU A 226 9.22 33.75 -7.53
CA LEU A 226 8.38 32.63 -7.94
C LEU A 226 9.03 31.81 -9.06
N SER A 227 9.68 32.46 -10.02
CA SER A 227 10.51 31.80 -11.05
C SER A 227 11.63 30.96 -10.46
N ALA A 228 12.22 31.40 -9.34
CA ALA A 228 13.24 30.63 -8.63
C ALA A 228 12.66 29.35 -8.01
N THR A 229 11.49 29.45 -7.37
CA THR A 229 10.76 28.29 -6.85
C THR A 229 10.37 27.34 -7.97
N ILE A 230 9.83 27.86 -9.08
CA ILE A 230 9.51 27.05 -10.26
C ILE A 230 10.76 26.32 -10.77
N ALA A 231 11.89 27.03 -10.91
CA ALA A 231 13.14 26.42 -11.36
C ALA A 231 13.66 25.37 -10.37
N HIS A 232 13.49 25.57 -9.06
CA HIS A 232 13.83 24.60 -8.02
C HIS A 232 13.00 23.32 -8.13
N GLU A 233 11.67 23.45 -8.21
CA GLU A 233 10.77 22.30 -8.32
C GLU A 233 10.98 21.53 -9.64
N LEU A 234 11.17 22.24 -10.75
CA LEU A 234 11.56 21.61 -12.03
C LEU A 234 12.95 20.94 -11.94
N GLY A 235 13.83 21.40 -11.05
CA GLY A 235 15.09 20.75 -10.75
C GLY A 235 14.93 19.35 -10.15
N HIS A 236 13.91 19.14 -9.30
CA HIS A 236 13.59 17.80 -8.79
C HIS A 236 13.13 16.86 -9.91
N ASN A 237 12.35 17.35 -10.89
CA ASN A 237 11.99 16.59 -12.10
C ASN A 237 13.19 16.22 -12.97
N LEU A 238 14.30 16.94 -12.84
CA LEU A 238 15.60 16.65 -13.47
C LEU A 238 16.58 15.95 -12.51
N SER A 239 16.06 15.28 -11.48
CA SER A 239 16.78 14.44 -10.50
C SER A 239 17.76 15.20 -9.59
N LEU A 240 17.65 16.52 -9.44
CA LEU A 240 18.47 17.28 -8.49
C LEU A 240 17.98 17.06 -7.05
N LEU A 241 18.91 16.92 -6.10
CA LEU A 241 18.63 16.68 -4.68
C LEU A 241 19.18 17.82 -3.81
N HIS A 242 18.62 18.01 -2.61
CA HIS A 242 19.11 19.01 -1.65
C HIS A 242 20.51 18.67 -1.08
N VAL A 243 20.94 17.41 -1.15
CA VAL A 243 22.26 16.92 -0.68
C VAL A 243 23.40 17.13 -1.69
N ASP A 244 23.11 17.65 -2.88
CA ASP A 244 24.14 18.01 -3.87
C ASP A 244 24.91 19.27 -3.35
N GLU A 245 25.87 19.09 -2.43
CA GLU A 245 26.59 20.17 -1.73
C GLU A 245 27.93 20.55 -2.39
N GLY A 246 28.27 21.84 -2.38
CA GLY A 246 29.59 22.33 -2.82
C GLY A 246 29.71 23.85 -3.07
N MET A 247 28.59 24.59 -3.16
CA MET A 247 28.60 26.05 -3.36
C MET A 247 27.64 26.76 -2.40
N LYS A 248 28.00 27.97 -1.96
CA LYS A 248 27.15 28.84 -1.12
C LYS A 248 25.88 29.31 -1.84
N ASP A 249 25.89 29.30 -3.17
CA ASP A 249 24.90 29.87 -4.07
C ASP A 249 24.36 28.78 -5.03
N ASN A 250 23.63 27.77 -4.51
CA ASN A 250 23.12 26.65 -5.32
C ASN A 250 21.57 26.68 -5.47
N LEU A 251 21.05 26.12 -6.57
CA LEU A 251 19.61 26.08 -6.86
C LEU A 251 18.79 25.34 -5.78
N MET A 252 19.40 24.35 -5.12
CA MET A 252 18.71 23.40 -4.24
C MET A 252 18.72 23.77 -2.73
N LYS A 253 19.41 24.84 -2.28
CA LYS A 253 19.49 25.25 -0.86
C LYS A 253 18.60 26.42 -0.45
N GLY A 254 17.63 26.82 -1.29
CA GLY A 254 16.52 27.71 -0.91
C GLY A 254 16.88 29.16 -0.53
N HIS A 255 18.16 29.58 -0.55
CA HIS A 255 18.56 30.92 -0.14
C HIS A 255 19.72 31.49 -0.97
N VAL A 256 19.36 32.32 -1.96
CA VAL A 256 20.19 33.36 -2.60
C VAL A 256 21.27 32.87 -3.59
N LYS A 257 21.19 33.43 -4.80
CA LYS A 257 21.98 33.24 -6.05
C LYS A 257 21.76 31.86 -6.69
N LEU A 258 20.83 31.85 -7.64
CA LEU A 258 20.44 30.69 -8.45
C LEU A 258 21.53 30.40 -9.47
N ARG A 259 22.49 29.56 -9.10
CA ARG A 259 23.47 29.01 -10.04
C ARG A 259 23.48 27.50 -9.93
N LEU A 260 23.58 26.85 -11.08
CA LEU A 260 23.83 25.42 -11.15
C LEU A 260 25.34 25.18 -11.06
N GLY A 261 25.76 24.33 -10.12
CA GLY A 261 27.14 23.86 -10.09
C GLY A 261 27.42 22.89 -11.25
N PRO A 262 28.69 22.66 -11.64
CA PRO A 262 29.05 21.73 -12.72
C PRO A 262 28.41 20.35 -12.59
N THR A 263 28.39 19.77 -11.39
CA THR A 263 27.75 18.47 -11.11
C THR A 263 26.24 18.48 -11.34
N GLN A 264 25.56 19.58 -10.97
CA GLN A 264 24.12 19.74 -11.17
C GLN A 264 23.80 19.93 -12.64
N ILE A 265 24.63 20.66 -13.39
CA ILE A 265 24.52 20.80 -14.85
C ILE A 265 24.59 19.43 -15.51
N THR A 266 25.63 18.64 -15.20
CA THR A 266 25.79 17.30 -15.78
C THR A 266 24.61 16.39 -15.46
N LYS A 267 24.15 16.38 -14.20
CA LYS A 267 23.03 15.55 -13.75
C LYS A 267 21.71 15.95 -14.41
N ALA A 268 21.40 17.24 -14.44
CA ALA A 268 20.18 17.75 -15.04
C ALA A 268 20.16 17.53 -16.56
N ARG A 269 21.27 17.77 -17.27
CA ARG A 269 21.38 17.47 -18.71
C ARG A 269 21.20 15.99 -19.01
N ALA A 270 21.82 15.12 -18.20
CA ALA A 270 21.69 13.68 -18.35
C ALA A 270 20.25 13.19 -18.14
N GLN A 271 19.50 13.79 -17.21
CA GLN A 271 18.08 13.45 -17.04
C GLN A 271 17.20 14.10 -18.11
N ALA A 272 17.49 15.32 -18.54
CA ALA A 272 16.78 16.01 -19.63
C ALA A 272 16.83 15.22 -20.95
N MET A 273 17.99 14.64 -21.30
CA MET A 273 18.14 13.76 -22.47
C MET A 273 17.34 12.46 -22.37
N LYS A 274 17.00 12.01 -21.15
CA LYS A 274 16.19 10.80 -20.92
C LYS A 274 14.68 11.09 -20.97
N GLY A 275 14.28 12.36 -20.92
CA GLY A 275 12.89 12.78 -20.84
C GLY A 275 12.24 12.57 -19.46
N PRO A 276 10.97 12.96 -19.30
CA PRO A 276 10.20 12.75 -18.08
C PRO A 276 10.02 11.26 -17.77
N ARG A 277 10.19 10.84 -16.51
CA ARG A 277 9.80 9.48 -16.11
C ARG A 277 8.35 9.54 -15.61
N LEU A 278 7.42 9.02 -16.40
CA LEU A 278 6.10 8.63 -15.88
C LEU A 278 6.35 7.67 -14.72
N GLY A 279 5.89 8.01 -13.51
CA GLY A 279 6.13 7.30 -12.26
C GLY A 279 6.41 5.79 -12.45
N LYS A 280 7.69 5.46 -12.51
CA LYS A 280 8.21 4.11 -12.45
C LYS A 280 9.04 4.05 -11.18
N LEU A 281 8.56 3.30 -10.19
CA LEU A 281 9.46 2.48 -9.37
C LEU A 281 10.43 1.80 -10.33
N ASP A 282 11.73 1.81 -10.00
CA ASP A 282 12.78 1.16 -10.78
C ASP A 282 12.31 -0.21 -11.25
N VAL A 283 12.18 -0.35 -12.58
CA VAL A 283 11.98 -1.65 -13.22
C VAL A 283 13.29 -1.93 -13.93
N SER A 284 14.05 -2.86 -13.38
CA SER A 284 15.22 -3.43 -14.04
C SER A 284 14.84 -3.84 -15.49
N PRO A 285 15.70 -3.61 -16.49
CA PRO A 285 15.46 -4.11 -17.83
C PRO A 285 15.50 -5.65 -17.80
N GLY A 286 14.33 -6.27 -17.83
CA GLY A 286 14.16 -7.72 -17.77
C GLY A 286 12.77 -8.19 -17.32
N SER A 287 11.95 -7.33 -16.70
CA SER A 287 10.66 -7.77 -16.16
C SER A 287 9.70 -8.27 -17.26
N PRO A 288 9.09 -9.45 -17.10
CA PRO A 288 8.15 -9.98 -18.07
C PRO A 288 6.98 -9.01 -18.24
N LYS A 289 6.53 -8.80 -19.48
CA LYS A 289 5.33 -8.03 -19.76
C LYS A 289 4.13 -8.86 -19.29
N LEU A 290 3.75 -8.72 -18.02
CA LEU A 290 2.61 -9.42 -17.43
C LEU A 290 1.34 -9.05 -18.21
N SER A 291 0.81 -10.00 -18.96
CA SER A 291 -0.47 -9.88 -19.65
C SER A 291 -1.62 -10.25 -18.70
N MET A 292 -2.82 -9.75 -18.95
CA MET A 292 -4.03 -10.29 -18.33
C MET A 292 -4.53 -11.51 -19.11
N GLU A 293 -5.32 -12.34 -18.44
CA GLU A 293 -5.98 -13.53 -18.98
C GLU A 293 -7.48 -13.30 -19.11
N THR A 294 -8.15 -14.14 -19.91
CA THR A 294 -9.60 -14.08 -20.13
C THR A 294 -10.26 -15.27 -19.44
N LEU A 295 -11.31 -15.01 -18.67
CA LEU A 295 -12.13 -16.06 -18.06
C LEU A 295 -12.82 -16.93 -19.13
N SER A 296 -12.71 -18.24 -19.00
CA SER A 296 -13.27 -19.22 -19.94
C SER A 296 -14.81 -19.25 -20.00
N GLY A 297 -15.35 -19.83 -21.08
CA GLY A 297 -16.77 -20.07 -21.36
C GLY A 297 -17.44 -19.04 -22.28
N GLU A 298 -18.76 -19.16 -22.49
CA GLU A 298 -19.59 -18.19 -23.24
C GLU A 298 -20.60 -17.49 -22.33
N GLY A 299 -20.91 -16.21 -22.58
CA GLY A 299 -21.93 -15.45 -21.83
C GLY A 299 -21.63 -15.19 -20.35
N VAL A 300 -22.61 -14.66 -19.60
CA VAL A 300 -22.46 -14.42 -18.16
C VAL A 300 -22.90 -15.64 -17.37
N TRP A 301 -21.99 -16.19 -16.55
CA TRP A 301 -22.31 -17.27 -15.62
C TRP A 301 -22.76 -16.72 -14.27
N ILE A 302 -23.82 -17.31 -13.71
CA ILE A 302 -24.37 -16.94 -12.41
C ILE A 302 -24.39 -18.18 -11.52
N SER A 303 -23.82 -18.09 -10.33
CA SER A 303 -23.78 -19.21 -9.40
C SER A 303 -25.19 -19.60 -8.92
N PRO A 304 -25.40 -20.86 -8.49
CA PRO A 304 -26.62 -21.24 -7.78
C PRO A 304 -26.87 -20.37 -6.54
N LEU A 305 -28.12 -20.32 -6.09
CA LEU A 305 -28.47 -19.67 -4.83
C LEU A 305 -27.74 -20.34 -3.65
N PRO A 306 -27.34 -19.57 -2.64
CA PRO A 306 -26.62 -20.13 -1.49
C PRO A 306 -27.51 -21.12 -0.73
N PRO A 307 -26.93 -22.18 -0.15
CA PRO A 307 -27.68 -23.13 0.66
C PRO A 307 -28.45 -22.44 1.79
N GLY A 308 -29.73 -22.78 1.96
CA GLY A 308 -30.59 -22.21 3.00
C GLY A 308 -31.12 -20.80 2.71
N TYR A 309 -30.97 -20.30 1.47
CA TYR A 309 -31.59 -19.05 1.06
C TYR A 309 -33.13 -19.08 1.27
N PRO A 310 -33.75 -18.06 1.89
CA PRO A 310 -35.17 -18.10 2.23
C PRO A 310 -36.07 -18.30 1.02
N SER A 311 -37.03 -19.22 1.12
CA SER A 311 -38.03 -19.47 0.07
C SER A 311 -38.92 -18.26 -0.21
N ARG A 312 -39.10 -17.38 0.78
CA ARG A 312 -39.83 -16.11 0.67
C ARG A 312 -39.03 -14.98 0.00
N GLY A 313 -37.75 -15.22 -0.35
CA GLY A 313 -36.86 -14.20 -0.91
C GLY A 313 -36.20 -13.31 0.14
N GLY A 314 -35.40 -12.35 -0.34
CA GLY A 314 -34.60 -11.42 0.45
C GLY A 314 -33.57 -10.68 -0.43
N PRO A 315 -32.78 -9.77 0.13
CA PRO A 315 -31.64 -9.20 -0.58
C PRO A 315 -30.51 -10.23 -0.71
N LEU A 316 -29.89 -10.29 -1.89
CA LEU A 316 -28.66 -10.99 -2.16
C LEU A 316 -27.50 -10.01 -2.10
N ARG A 317 -26.38 -10.44 -1.52
CA ARG A 317 -25.10 -9.78 -1.75
C ARG A 317 -24.39 -10.57 -2.85
N VAL A 318 -24.03 -9.91 -3.94
CA VAL A 318 -23.35 -10.54 -5.06
C VAL A 318 -21.93 -10.04 -5.19
N THR A 319 -21.02 -10.91 -5.64
CA THR A 319 -19.69 -10.52 -6.08
C THR A 319 -19.56 -10.85 -7.56
N VAL A 320 -19.07 -9.89 -8.33
CA VAL A 320 -18.97 -9.96 -9.78
C VAL A 320 -17.51 -9.93 -10.20
N TRP A 321 -17.13 -10.79 -11.12
CA TRP A 321 -15.85 -10.72 -11.82
C TRP A 321 -16.07 -10.20 -13.23
N PHE A 322 -15.23 -9.25 -13.63
CA PHE A 322 -15.08 -8.92 -15.03
C PHE A 322 -14.31 -10.02 -15.77
N GLU A 323 -14.47 -10.05 -17.09
CA GLU A 323 -13.95 -11.05 -18.02
C GLU A 323 -12.44 -11.16 -17.99
N THR A 324 -11.75 -10.01 -17.88
CA THR A 324 -10.29 -9.98 -17.83
C THR A 324 -9.82 -10.18 -16.38
N GLN A 325 -8.92 -11.12 -16.15
CA GLN A 325 -8.42 -11.49 -14.82
C GLN A 325 -6.91 -11.71 -14.85
N PHE A 326 -6.24 -11.58 -13.70
CA PHE A 326 -4.82 -11.93 -13.62
C PHE A 326 -4.63 -13.44 -13.77
N LEU A 327 -5.50 -14.22 -13.10
CA LEU A 327 -5.61 -15.67 -13.27
C LEU A 327 -6.95 -16.00 -13.97
N GLY A 328 -6.87 -16.49 -15.20
CA GLY A 328 -8.04 -16.71 -16.07
C GLY A 328 -8.76 -18.04 -15.85
N ASP A 329 -8.10 -19.03 -15.27
CA ASP A 329 -8.63 -20.37 -15.00
C ASP A 329 -7.96 -21.01 -13.77
N GLY A 330 -8.43 -22.20 -13.37
CA GLY A 330 -7.93 -22.91 -12.19
C GLY A 330 -6.45 -23.30 -12.23
N MET A 331 -5.82 -23.31 -13.41
CA MET A 331 -4.39 -23.58 -13.58
C MET A 331 -3.54 -22.30 -13.63
N GLY A 332 -4.17 -21.12 -13.57
CA GLY A 332 -3.48 -19.84 -13.66
C GLY A 332 -2.40 -19.67 -12.61
N TYR A 333 -2.66 -20.08 -11.36
CA TYR A 333 -1.70 -19.92 -10.26
C TYR A 333 -0.38 -20.66 -10.54
N GLU A 334 -0.45 -21.92 -10.97
CA GLU A 334 0.74 -22.73 -11.27
C GLU A 334 1.49 -22.26 -12.52
N ARG A 335 0.78 -21.68 -13.50
CA ARG A 335 1.43 -21.08 -14.67
C ARG A 335 2.19 -19.82 -14.26
N ARG A 336 1.55 -18.92 -13.50
CA ARG A 336 2.15 -17.64 -13.09
C ARG A 336 3.28 -17.80 -12.09
N SER A 337 3.23 -18.78 -11.20
CA SER A 337 4.35 -19.01 -10.26
C SER A 337 5.66 -19.31 -11.00
N LYS A 338 5.60 -20.00 -12.14
CA LYS A 338 6.76 -20.29 -12.99
C LYS A 338 7.31 -19.03 -13.68
N GLU A 339 6.46 -18.06 -14.01
CA GLU A 339 6.90 -16.78 -14.61
C GLU A 339 7.72 -15.93 -13.64
N PHE A 340 7.50 -16.11 -12.33
CA PHE A 340 8.22 -15.39 -11.26
C PHE A 340 9.30 -16.23 -10.59
N ALA A 341 9.65 -17.40 -11.11
CA ALA A 341 10.61 -18.31 -10.48
C ALA A 341 12.00 -17.67 -10.23
N ASP A 342 12.39 -16.69 -11.05
CA ASP A 342 13.65 -15.97 -10.93
C ASP A 342 13.49 -14.54 -10.34
N ALA A 343 12.27 -14.14 -9.95
CA ALA A 343 11.99 -12.82 -9.40
C ALA A 343 12.09 -12.78 -7.87
N GLY A 344 12.36 -11.62 -7.29
CA GLY A 344 12.22 -11.42 -5.83
C GLY A 344 10.76 -11.15 -5.45
N ARG A 345 10.33 -11.60 -4.26
CA ARG A 345 8.96 -11.37 -3.77
C ARG A 345 8.54 -9.91 -3.81
N ARG A 346 9.39 -8.97 -3.40
CA ARG A 346 9.04 -7.53 -3.36
C ARG A 346 8.89 -6.93 -4.77
N GLU A 347 9.68 -7.40 -5.71
CA GLU A 347 9.54 -7.05 -7.13
C GLU A 347 8.21 -7.59 -7.68
N MET A 348 7.91 -8.88 -7.46
CA MET A 348 6.64 -9.52 -7.84
C MET A 348 5.45 -8.74 -7.29
N ARG A 349 5.46 -8.45 -5.98
CA ARG A 349 4.42 -7.63 -5.31
C ARG A 349 4.16 -6.33 -6.05
N THR A 350 5.21 -5.57 -6.32
CA THR A 350 5.11 -4.25 -6.98
C THR A 350 4.49 -4.37 -8.38
N GLN A 351 4.94 -5.36 -9.17
CA GLN A 351 4.45 -5.57 -10.53
C GLN A 351 2.98 -6.02 -10.54
N VAL A 352 2.62 -6.98 -9.69
CA VAL A 352 1.29 -7.59 -9.67
C VAL A 352 0.23 -6.61 -9.15
N VAL A 353 0.50 -5.90 -8.05
CA VAL A 353 -0.43 -4.88 -7.50
C VAL A 353 -0.74 -3.83 -8.58
N LYS A 354 0.29 -3.36 -9.30
CA LYS A 354 0.12 -2.39 -10.38
C LYS A 354 -0.76 -2.94 -11.51
N VAL A 355 -0.53 -4.18 -11.95
CA VAL A 355 -1.28 -4.80 -13.04
C VAL A 355 -2.75 -5.00 -12.64
N LEU A 356 -3.01 -5.51 -11.43
CA LEU A 356 -4.37 -5.69 -10.90
C LEU A 356 -5.13 -4.36 -10.80
N LYS A 357 -4.53 -3.33 -10.22
CA LYS A 357 -5.15 -1.99 -10.11
C LYS A 357 -5.41 -1.36 -11.47
N ASN A 358 -4.47 -1.44 -12.40
CA ASN A 358 -4.63 -0.88 -13.74
C ASN A 358 -5.77 -1.54 -14.51
N GLU A 359 -5.86 -2.87 -14.44
CA GLU A 359 -6.95 -3.60 -15.08
C GLU A 359 -8.28 -3.24 -14.44
N SER A 360 -8.34 -3.20 -13.11
CA SER A 360 -9.53 -2.79 -12.37
C SER A 360 -10.04 -1.41 -12.76
N MET A 361 -9.14 -0.42 -12.82
CA MET A 361 -9.50 0.93 -13.28
C MET A 361 -10.06 0.91 -14.70
N ARG A 362 -9.49 0.12 -15.62
CA ARG A 362 -9.98 -0.01 -16.99
C ARG A 362 -11.39 -0.59 -17.02
N SER A 363 -11.60 -1.76 -16.41
CA SER A 363 -12.90 -2.42 -16.44
C SER A 363 -14.00 -1.60 -15.76
N HIS A 364 -13.68 -0.94 -14.63
CA HIS A 364 -14.63 -0.05 -13.95
C HIS A 364 -14.97 1.18 -14.78
N ARG A 365 -14.02 1.79 -15.50
CA ARG A 365 -14.32 2.92 -16.41
C ARG A 365 -15.31 2.54 -17.50
N GLU A 366 -15.22 1.32 -18.03
CA GLU A 366 -16.15 0.81 -19.04
C GLU A 366 -17.53 0.48 -18.44
N ALA A 367 -17.57 -0.04 -17.21
CA ALA A 367 -18.80 -0.41 -16.52
C ALA A 367 -19.55 0.77 -15.85
N ASP A 368 -18.85 1.87 -15.56
CA ASP A 368 -19.32 2.93 -14.64
C ASP A 368 -20.69 3.51 -15.03
N ALA A 369 -20.87 3.87 -16.30
CA ALA A 369 -22.12 4.47 -16.76
C ALA A 369 -23.35 3.57 -16.49
N VAL A 370 -23.19 2.25 -16.60
CA VAL A 370 -24.27 1.30 -16.32
C VAL A 370 -24.45 1.13 -14.81
N LEU A 371 -23.37 0.99 -14.05
CA LEU A 371 -23.42 0.84 -12.59
C LEU A 371 -24.07 2.04 -11.91
N GLN A 372 -23.71 3.27 -12.31
CA GLN A 372 -24.30 4.50 -11.78
C GLN A 372 -25.80 4.61 -12.08
N ARG A 373 -26.22 4.14 -13.26
CA ARG A 373 -27.64 4.05 -13.59
C ARG A 373 -28.37 3.06 -12.69
N LEU A 374 -27.81 1.87 -12.46
CA LEU A 374 -28.41 0.86 -11.60
C LEU A 374 -28.53 1.34 -10.14
N LEU A 375 -27.54 2.08 -9.64
CA LEU A 375 -27.60 2.74 -8.32
C LEU A 375 -28.71 3.79 -8.27
N LYS A 376 -28.78 4.67 -9.27
CA LYS A 376 -29.80 5.72 -9.36
C LYS A 376 -31.21 5.15 -9.43
N ASP A 377 -31.38 4.08 -10.18
CA ASP A 377 -32.66 3.37 -10.35
C ASP A 377 -32.98 2.47 -9.14
N LYS A 378 -32.11 2.41 -8.12
CA LYS A 378 -32.19 1.56 -6.92
C LYS A 378 -32.32 0.07 -7.24
N THR A 379 -31.81 -0.34 -8.40
CA THR A 379 -31.71 -1.75 -8.78
C THR A 379 -30.60 -2.45 -7.99
N ILE A 380 -29.52 -1.73 -7.69
CA ILE A 380 -28.45 -2.17 -6.81
C ILE A 380 -28.22 -1.16 -5.68
N ASP A 381 -27.61 -1.61 -4.59
CA ASP A 381 -27.18 -0.80 -3.46
C ASP A 381 -25.81 -1.29 -2.94
N ASP A 382 -25.16 -0.53 -2.06
CA ASP A 382 -23.93 -0.92 -1.35
C ASP A 382 -22.83 -1.38 -2.33
N LEU A 383 -22.59 -0.61 -3.41
CA LEU A 383 -21.61 -0.95 -4.44
C LEU A 383 -20.18 -0.74 -3.93
N ASP A 384 -19.41 -1.82 -3.83
CA ASP A 384 -17.97 -1.81 -3.53
C ASP A 384 -17.18 -2.29 -4.75
N ARG A 385 -16.10 -1.58 -5.11
CA ARG A 385 -15.17 -1.96 -6.18
C ARG A 385 -13.97 -2.70 -5.59
N HIS A 386 -13.54 -3.78 -6.24
CA HIS A 386 -12.42 -4.61 -5.78
C HIS A 386 -11.40 -4.74 -6.90
N TRP A 387 -10.20 -4.18 -6.68
CA TRP A 387 -9.10 -4.30 -7.63
C TRP A 387 -8.45 -5.67 -7.61
N ILE A 388 -8.47 -6.35 -6.46
CA ILE A 388 -7.78 -7.64 -6.30
C ILE A 388 -8.41 -8.71 -7.17
N VAL A 389 -9.71 -8.67 -7.48
CA VAL A 389 -10.38 -9.63 -8.36
C VAL A 389 -10.91 -9.02 -9.65
N ASN A 390 -10.44 -7.83 -10.02
CA ASN A 390 -11.01 -7.02 -11.11
C ASN A 390 -12.54 -7.14 -11.18
N GLY A 391 -13.22 -6.55 -10.20
CA GLY A 391 -14.65 -6.78 -10.03
C GLY A 391 -15.31 -5.80 -9.07
N PHE A 392 -16.55 -6.09 -8.70
CA PHE A 392 -17.31 -5.36 -7.70
C PHE A 392 -18.21 -6.28 -6.90
N SER A 393 -18.71 -5.81 -5.76
CA SER A 393 -19.84 -6.43 -5.07
C SER A 393 -20.93 -5.41 -4.80
N CYS A 394 -22.18 -5.86 -4.77
CA CYS A 394 -23.33 -5.01 -4.50
C CYS A 394 -24.47 -5.83 -3.91
N THR A 395 -25.41 -5.15 -3.26
CA THR A 395 -26.68 -5.73 -2.83
C THR A 395 -27.72 -5.59 -3.93
N ILE A 396 -28.49 -6.65 -4.19
CA ILE A 396 -29.48 -6.72 -5.28
C ILE A 396 -30.63 -7.66 -4.90
N SER A 397 -31.82 -7.43 -5.46
CA SER A 397 -32.93 -8.38 -5.37
C SER A 397 -32.67 -9.61 -6.26
N LYS A 398 -33.39 -10.72 -6.03
CA LYS A 398 -33.28 -11.90 -6.90
C LYS A 398 -33.82 -11.60 -8.29
N GLU A 399 -34.89 -10.80 -8.35
CA GLU A 399 -35.64 -10.45 -9.55
C GLU A 399 -34.81 -9.55 -10.48
N ASP A 400 -33.95 -8.71 -9.91
CA ASP A 400 -33.12 -7.74 -10.64
C ASP A 400 -31.76 -8.29 -11.09
N LEU A 401 -31.38 -9.51 -10.68
CA LEU A 401 -30.11 -10.16 -11.09
C LEU A 401 -29.79 -10.06 -12.60
N PRO A 402 -30.76 -10.22 -13.54
CA PRO A 402 -30.49 -10.09 -14.97
C PRO A 402 -30.01 -8.69 -15.40
N ALA A 403 -30.15 -7.66 -14.56
CA ALA A 403 -29.61 -6.34 -14.86
C ALA A 403 -28.07 -6.32 -14.87
N LEU A 404 -27.44 -7.13 -14.01
CA LEU A 404 -25.98 -7.20 -13.90
C LEU A 404 -25.31 -7.83 -15.13
N THR A 405 -26.02 -8.69 -15.87
CA THR A 405 -25.49 -9.30 -17.09
C THR A 405 -25.33 -8.31 -18.25
N LYS A 406 -25.91 -7.11 -18.11
CA LYS A 406 -25.82 -6.01 -19.07
C LYS A 406 -24.67 -5.05 -18.76
N VAL A 407 -24.00 -5.20 -17.61
CA VAL A 407 -22.86 -4.37 -17.24
C VAL A 407 -21.66 -4.79 -18.10
N PRO A 408 -21.00 -3.87 -18.81
CA PRO A 408 -19.85 -4.16 -19.67
C PRO A 408 -18.77 -4.98 -18.94
N GLY A 409 -18.25 -5.99 -19.63
CA GLY A 409 -17.17 -6.85 -19.13
C GLY A 409 -17.60 -7.88 -18.07
N VAL A 410 -18.83 -7.87 -17.56
CA VAL A 410 -19.25 -8.85 -16.52
C VAL A 410 -19.23 -10.27 -17.10
N ARG A 411 -18.62 -11.20 -16.35
CA ARG A 411 -18.46 -12.61 -16.77
C ARG A 411 -19.00 -13.60 -15.75
N LYS A 412 -18.72 -13.41 -14.46
CA LYS A 412 -19.15 -14.33 -13.40
C LYS A 412 -19.83 -13.56 -12.27
N ILE A 413 -20.96 -14.06 -11.79
CA ILE A 413 -21.73 -13.48 -10.69
C ILE A 413 -21.90 -14.55 -9.60
N PHE A 414 -21.28 -14.32 -8.45
CA PHE A 414 -21.33 -15.18 -7.28
C PHE A 414 -22.39 -14.67 -6.31
N LEU A 415 -23.33 -15.53 -5.93
CA LEU A 415 -24.44 -15.20 -5.05
C LEU A 415 -24.13 -15.61 -3.60
N ARG A 416 -24.36 -14.71 -2.65
CA ARG A 416 -24.39 -15.03 -1.21
C ARG A 416 -25.54 -14.33 -0.50
N ALA A 417 -25.93 -14.86 0.66
CA ALA A 417 -26.93 -14.20 1.49
C ALA A 417 -26.40 -12.84 1.95
N ALA A 418 -27.20 -11.79 1.81
CA ALA A 418 -26.90 -10.50 2.42
C ALA A 418 -26.86 -10.66 3.94
N ARG A 419 -25.93 -9.95 4.60
CA ARG A 419 -25.79 -9.97 6.05
C ARG A 419 -26.21 -8.62 6.60
N THR A 420 -26.89 -8.65 7.74
CA THR A 420 -27.11 -7.44 8.53
C THR A 420 -25.80 -7.10 9.27
N PRO A 421 -25.35 -5.84 9.23
CA PRO A 421 -24.24 -5.38 10.04
C PRO A 421 -24.50 -5.61 11.54
N PRO A 422 -23.46 -5.79 12.36
CA PRO A 422 -23.61 -5.95 13.80
C PRO A 422 -24.23 -4.70 14.46
N SER A 423 -25.32 -4.89 15.21
CA SER A 423 -26.11 -3.80 15.81
C SER A 423 -25.69 -3.26 17.20
N PRO A 424 -24.92 -3.96 18.07
CA PRO A 424 -24.61 -3.38 19.39
C PRO A 424 -23.54 -2.28 19.28
N PRO A 425 -23.56 -1.26 20.17
CA PRO A 425 -22.52 -0.25 20.23
C PRO A 425 -21.18 -0.90 20.61
N LEU A 426 -20.10 -0.30 20.11
CA LEU A 426 -18.74 -0.64 20.53
C LEU A 426 -18.52 -0.19 21.99
N PRO A 427 -17.75 -0.95 22.79
CA PRO A 427 -17.31 -0.46 24.09
C PRO A 427 -16.40 0.76 23.94
N GLU A 428 -16.31 1.57 25.00
CA GLU A 428 -15.28 2.59 25.11
C GLU A 428 -13.92 1.94 25.39
N VAL A 429 -12.86 2.44 24.77
CA VAL A 429 -11.55 1.79 24.77
C VAL A 429 -10.50 2.86 24.99
N ALA A 430 -9.57 2.57 25.91
CA ALA A 430 -8.43 3.45 26.14
C ALA A 430 -7.56 3.52 24.86
N PRO A 431 -6.95 4.67 24.56
CA PRO A 431 -5.97 4.76 23.49
C PRO A 431 -4.89 3.69 23.65
N VAL A 432 -4.46 3.09 22.54
CA VAL A 432 -3.33 2.17 22.54
C VAL A 432 -2.08 2.97 22.95
N PRO A 433 -1.35 2.54 23.99
CA PRO A 433 -0.16 3.27 24.43
C PRO A 433 0.94 3.19 23.38
N ASP A 434 1.57 4.33 23.08
CA ASP A 434 2.76 4.39 22.20
C ASP A 434 3.99 3.92 23.00
N LEU A 435 4.30 2.63 22.88
CA LEU A 435 5.40 1.98 23.58
C LEU A 435 6.53 1.63 22.62
N PRO A 436 7.80 1.82 23.02
CA PRO A 436 8.92 1.42 22.19
C PRO A 436 8.88 -0.09 21.94
N GLY A 437 9.23 -0.48 20.71
CA GLY A 437 9.36 -1.89 20.36
C GLY A 437 10.40 -2.61 21.21
N PRO A 438 10.35 -3.95 21.27
CA PRO A 438 11.49 -4.73 21.75
C PRO A 438 12.71 -4.52 20.83
N ASP A 439 13.90 -4.34 21.41
CA ASP A 439 15.15 -4.24 20.64
C ASP A 439 15.78 -5.61 20.35
N LYS A 440 15.48 -6.60 21.19
CA LYS A 440 15.99 -7.98 21.11
C LYS A 440 14.98 -8.95 21.71
N PRO A 441 14.99 -10.23 21.30
CA PRO A 441 14.17 -11.25 21.93
C PRO A 441 14.61 -11.50 23.38
N SER A 442 13.65 -11.83 24.25
CA SER A 442 13.88 -12.34 25.60
C SER A 442 13.99 -13.87 25.60
N TYR A 443 14.75 -14.41 26.55
CA TYR A 443 14.87 -15.85 26.81
C TYR A 443 14.31 -16.26 28.17
N GLU A 444 13.72 -15.31 28.90
CA GLU A 444 13.17 -15.55 30.22
C GLU A 444 11.75 -16.11 30.12
N ASN A 445 11.48 -17.19 30.88
CA ASN A 445 10.15 -17.78 31.04
C ASN A 445 9.44 -18.09 29.70
N LEU A 446 10.19 -18.59 28.70
CA LEU A 446 9.63 -18.92 27.40
C LEU A 446 8.57 -20.02 27.52
N PRO A 447 7.42 -19.89 26.84
CA PRO A 447 6.43 -20.95 26.82
C PRO A 447 6.98 -22.16 26.05
N TRP A 448 6.63 -23.35 26.52
CA TRP A 448 7.20 -24.61 26.05
C TRP A 448 7.11 -24.84 24.52
N TYR A 449 6.12 -24.23 23.84
CA TYR A 449 5.95 -24.41 22.40
C TYR A 449 7.03 -23.69 21.59
N ILE A 450 7.61 -22.61 22.10
CA ILE A 450 8.71 -21.89 21.45
C ILE A 450 9.92 -22.80 21.30
N GLU A 451 10.29 -23.52 22.37
CA GLU A 451 11.40 -24.46 22.39
C GLU A 451 11.14 -25.73 21.56
N LYS A 452 9.88 -26.18 21.53
CA LYS A 452 9.49 -27.35 20.73
C LYS A 452 9.45 -27.06 19.24
N LEU A 453 9.01 -25.87 18.84
CA LEU A 453 9.07 -25.39 17.46
C LEU A 453 10.47 -24.91 17.04
N LYS A 454 11.43 -24.86 17.98
CA LYS A 454 12.82 -24.41 17.75
C LYS A 454 12.93 -22.92 17.37
N ALA A 455 11.95 -22.10 17.75
CA ALA A 455 11.97 -20.66 17.46
C ALA A 455 13.06 -19.93 18.26
N ASP A 456 13.28 -20.32 19.51
CA ASP A 456 14.36 -19.78 20.35
C ASP A 456 15.77 -20.00 19.77
N GLN A 457 15.96 -21.11 19.07
CA GLN A 457 17.21 -21.41 18.39
C GLN A 457 17.42 -20.51 17.16
N VAL A 458 16.35 -20.13 16.45
CA VAL A 458 16.45 -19.14 15.35
C VAL A 458 17.01 -17.82 15.87
N TRP A 459 16.44 -17.34 16.98
CA TRP A 459 16.84 -16.08 17.60
C TRP A 459 18.30 -16.11 18.03
N ARG A 460 18.76 -17.22 18.64
CA ARG A 460 20.14 -17.36 19.12
C ARG A 460 21.16 -17.54 18.00
N ASP A 461 20.88 -18.44 17.07
CA ASP A 461 21.88 -18.93 16.12
C ASP A 461 21.99 -18.02 14.89
N PHE A 462 20.90 -17.36 14.52
CA PHE A 462 20.83 -16.53 13.30
C PHE A 462 20.61 -15.05 13.58
N GLY A 463 20.25 -14.66 14.82
CA GLY A 463 19.91 -13.27 15.13
C GLY A 463 18.69 -12.76 14.38
N VAL A 464 17.76 -13.65 14.05
CA VAL A 464 16.51 -13.35 13.33
C VAL A 464 15.35 -13.57 14.28
N ALA A 465 14.46 -12.60 14.46
CA ALA A 465 13.34 -12.68 15.39
C ALA A 465 12.04 -12.01 14.85
N GLY A 466 11.95 -11.79 13.54
CA GLY A 466 10.76 -11.28 12.85
C GLY A 466 10.83 -9.81 12.44
N GLU A 467 11.97 -9.17 12.66
CA GLU A 467 12.24 -7.78 12.33
C GLU A 467 11.89 -7.47 10.87
N GLY A 468 11.24 -6.32 10.66
CA GLY A 468 10.88 -5.86 9.32
C GLY A 468 9.67 -6.55 8.70
N THR A 469 8.96 -7.41 9.44
CA THR A 469 7.73 -8.05 8.96
C THR A 469 6.46 -7.43 9.56
N LEU A 470 5.41 -7.36 8.75
CA LEU A 470 4.05 -6.99 9.17
C LEU A 470 3.11 -8.19 9.10
N ASN A 471 2.52 -8.56 10.24
CA ASN A 471 1.64 -9.71 10.38
C ASN A 471 0.20 -9.28 10.64
N VAL A 472 -0.67 -9.43 9.64
CA VAL A 472 -2.09 -9.11 9.80
C VAL A 472 -2.80 -10.27 10.48
N ILE A 473 -3.52 -9.98 11.57
CA ILE A 473 -4.31 -10.96 12.31
C ILE A 473 -5.78 -10.65 12.06
N HIS A 474 -6.47 -11.54 11.35
CA HIS A 474 -7.90 -11.40 11.06
C HIS A 474 -8.72 -12.20 12.06
N ASP A 475 -9.35 -11.49 12.99
CA ASP A 475 -10.16 -12.05 14.06
C ASP A 475 -11.39 -11.18 14.39
N ARG A 476 -11.94 -11.28 15.60
CA ARG A 476 -13.18 -10.58 16.00
C ARG A 476 -12.98 -9.54 17.11
N ASN A 477 -11.90 -9.65 17.87
CA ASN A 477 -11.67 -8.79 19.03
C ASN A 477 -10.18 -8.76 19.37
N PHE A 478 -9.64 -7.56 19.58
CA PHE A 478 -8.27 -7.33 20.00
C PHE A 478 -8.28 -6.42 21.22
N ILE A 479 -7.55 -6.82 22.27
CA ILE A 479 -7.41 -6.02 23.49
C ILE A 479 -5.96 -5.58 23.55
N ALA A 480 -5.73 -4.29 23.38
CA ALA A 480 -4.40 -3.71 23.47
C ALA A 480 -3.93 -3.72 24.93
N SER A 481 -2.88 -4.51 25.19
CA SER A 481 -2.17 -4.58 26.47
C SER A 481 -0.76 -4.02 26.31
N ASN A 482 -0.10 -3.61 27.40
CA ASN A 482 1.25 -3.04 27.32
C ASN A 482 2.27 -3.96 26.62
N HIS A 483 2.18 -5.28 26.81
CA HIS A 483 3.11 -6.23 26.20
C HIS A 483 2.85 -6.44 24.70
N LEU A 484 1.60 -6.32 24.25
CA LEU A 484 1.23 -6.50 22.86
C LEU A 484 1.30 -5.19 22.07
N ALA A 485 1.11 -4.04 22.72
CA ALA A 485 1.23 -2.71 22.13
C ALA A 485 2.67 -2.40 21.69
N ARG A 486 3.69 -3.02 22.30
CA ARG A 486 5.10 -2.86 21.86
C ARG A 486 5.36 -3.38 20.45
N SER A 487 4.57 -4.35 19.99
CA SER A 487 4.70 -4.94 18.66
C SER A 487 3.56 -4.55 17.72
N ILE A 488 2.65 -3.66 18.12
CA ILE A 488 1.56 -3.23 17.25
C ILE A 488 2.12 -2.41 16.07
N TYR A 489 1.56 -2.64 14.89
CA TYR A 489 1.81 -1.86 13.69
C TYR A 489 1.27 -0.44 13.87
N ARG A 490 1.93 0.53 13.25
CA ARG A 490 1.47 1.90 13.13
C ARG A 490 1.53 2.30 11.67
N ASN A 491 0.39 2.62 11.06
CA ASN A 491 0.34 3.21 9.73
C ASN A 491 1.09 4.56 9.78
N PRO A 492 2.23 4.70 9.07
CA PRO A 492 3.01 5.94 9.09
C PRO A 492 2.32 7.10 8.37
N ASP A 493 1.32 6.80 7.54
CA ASP A 493 0.62 7.77 6.70
C ASP A 493 -0.67 8.30 7.38
N GLU A 494 -0.99 7.84 8.60
CA GLU A 494 -2.16 8.28 9.38
C GLU A 494 -1.78 9.12 10.62
N ILE A 495 -2.56 10.17 10.90
CA ILE A 495 -2.48 10.96 12.14
C ILE A 495 -3.53 10.43 13.13
N PRO A 496 -3.12 9.79 14.24
CA PRO A 496 -4.07 9.10 15.10
C PRO A 496 -5.15 10.00 15.72
N GLY A 497 -6.41 9.65 15.51
CA GLY A 497 -7.58 10.18 16.22
C GLY A 497 -8.01 11.56 15.74
N ASN A 498 -7.68 11.94 14.51
CA ASN A 498 -8.10 13.20 13.92
C ASN A 498 -9.47 13.10 13.22
N GLY A 499 -10.00 11.88 13.01
CA GLY A 499 -11.27 11.64 12.34
C GLY A 499 -11.20 11.85 10.82
N ILE A 500 -10.00 11.81 10.24
CA ILE A 500 -9.71 12.01 8.83
C ILE A 500 -9.02 10.74 8.29
N ASP A 501 -9.24 10.46 7.01
CA ASP A 501 -8.47 9.48 6.24
C ASP A 501 -7.31 10.27 5.62
N ASP A 502 -6.14 10.24 6.27
CA ASP A 502 -4.98 11.07 5.90
C ASP A 502 -4.23 10.48 4.70
N ASP A 503 -4.22 9.14 4.59
CA ASP A 503 -3.54 8.43 3.52
C ASP A 503 -4.42 8.25 2.26
N LEU A 504 -5.70 8.64 2.31
CA LEU A 504 -6.74 8.56 1.29
C LEU A 504 -6.99 7.14 0.76
N ASN A 505 -6.83 6.12 1.61
CA ASN A 505 -7.10 4.73 1.29
C ASN A 505 -8.59 4.35 1.46
N GLY A 506 -9.41 5.26 2.00
CA GLY A 506 -10.84 5.06 2.28
C GLY A 506 -11.17 4.62 3.71
N TYR A 507 -10.19 4.56 4.61
CA TYR A 507 -10.32 4.06 5.98
C TYR A 507 -9.80 5.08 7.01
N VAL A 508 -10.74 5.83 7.59
CA VAL A 508 -10.44 6.85 8.61
C VAL A 508 -9.74 6.25 9.83
N ASP A 509 -8.62 6.85 10.23
CA ASP A 509 -7.85 6.55 11.45
C ASP A 509 -7.37 5.07 11.54
N ASP A 510 -7.08 4.39 10.42
CA ASP A 510 -6.71 2.95 10.39
C ASP A 510 -5.29 2.61 10.93
N VAL A 511 -4.81 3.41 11.89
CA VAL A 511 -3.48 3.44 12.50
C VAL A 511 -2.93 2.06 12.88
N HIS A 512 -3.77 1.18 13.46
CA HIS A 512 -3.32 -0.10 14.03
C HIS A 512 -3.97 -1.32 13.36
N GLY A 513 -4.69 -1.08 12.27
CA GLY A 513 -5.68 -2.02 11.74
C GLY A 513 -7.07 -1.41 11.64
N TYR A 514 -8.00 -2.20 11.11
CA TYR A 514 -9.33 -1.69 10.79
C TYR A 514 -10.47 -2.67 11.03
N ASN A 515 -11.62 -2.14 11.45
CA ASN A 515 -12.86 -2.87 11.62
C ASN A 515 -13.81 -2.61 10.45
N PHE A 516 -13.72 -3.47 9.44
CA PHE A 516 -14.50 -3.40 8.20
C PHE A 516 -15.99 -3.65 8.41
N ASP A 517 -16.37 -4.36 9.49
CA ASP A 517 -17.78 -4.60 9.80
C ASP A 517 -18.50 -3.34 10.28
N ARG A 518 -17.74 -2.39 10.84
CA ARG A 518 -18.27 -1.14 11.40
C ARG A 518 -17.72 0.13 10.74
N GLN A 519 -16.83 -0.02 9.75
CA GLN A 519 -16.11 1.10 9.12
C GLN A 519 -15.50 2.03 10.18
N SER A 520 -14.66 1.44 11.03
CA SER A 520 -14.12 2.13 12.20
C SER A 520 -12.71 1.62 12.53
N PRO A 521 -11.86 2.46 13.13
CA PRO A 521 -10.54 2.04 13.63
C PRO A 521 -10.63 1.16 14.90
N GLN A 522 -11.84 0.98 15.46
CA GLN A 522 -12.01 0.27 16.73
C GLN A 522 -11.89 -1.25 16.58
N LEU A 523 -10.76 -1.79 17.06
CA LEU A 523 -10.43 -3.22 17.07
C LEU A 523 -10.91 -3.96 18.34
N HIS A 524 -11.33 -3.22 19.37
CA HIS A 524 -11.89 -3.80 20.59
C HIS A 524 -13.42 -3.74 20.54
N THR A 525 -14.04 -4.88 20.31
CA THR A 525 -15.48 -5.05 20.13
C THR A 525 -16.21 -5.62 21.35
N GLN A 526 -15.50 -6.25 22.28
CA GLN A 526 -16.05 -6.87 23.49
C GLN A 526 -15.10 -6.71 24.69
N SER A 527 -15.63 -6.25 25.82
CA SER A 527 -14.87 -6.11 27.09
C SER A 527 -14.50 -7.46 27.68
N PHE A 528 -13.29 -7.54 28.25
CA PHE A 528 -12.81 -8.69 29.01
C PHE A 528 -13.24 -8.58 30.47
N SER A 529 -13.85 -9.63 31.02
CA SER A 529 -14.36 -9.61 32.40
C SER A 529 -13.29 -9.81 33.48
N GLY A 530 -12.07 -10.20 33.07
CA GLY A 530 -11.03 -10.69 33.97
C GLY A 530 -11.04 -12.21 34.14
N ASP A 531 -12.09 -12.92 33.70
CA ASP A 531 -12.14 -14.39 33.73
C ASP A 531 -11.38 -14.98 32.53
N PRO A 532 -10.31 -15.77 32.73
CA PRO A 532 -9.58 -16.45 31.66
C PRO A 532 -10.48 -17.36 30.79
N LYS A 533 -11.67 -17.75 31.27
CA LYS A 533 -12.65 -18.52 30.52
C LYS A 533 -13.35 -17.72 29.42
N ASP A 534 -13.15 -16.40 29.33
CA ASP A 534 -13.59 -15.53 28.22
C ASP A 534 -12.78 -15.77 26.93
N ARG A 535 -12.58 -17.04 26.56
CA ARG A 535 -11.73 -17.48 25.45
C ARG A 535 -12.13 -16.87 24.10
N ARG A 536 -13.42 -16.55 23.90
CA ARG A 536 -13.90 -15.90 22.69
C ARG A 536 -13.51 -14.43 22.62
N VAL A 537 -13.50 -13.74 23.77
CA VAL A 537 -13.09 -12.34 23.88
C VAL A 537 -11.57 -12.22 23.68
N LEU A 538 -10.82 -13.18 24.24
CA LEU A 538 -9.36 -13.23 24.17
C LEU A 538 -8.81 -13.84 22.86
N HIS A 539 -9.67 -14.33 21.96
CA HIS A 539 -9.26 -15.16 20.83
C HIS A 539 -8.28 -14.45 19.89
N GLY A 540 -8.65 -13.26 19.37
CA GLY A 540 -7.79 -12.46 18.49
C GLY A 540 -6.51 -11.98 19.19
N THR A 541 -6.62 -11.48 20.43
CA THR A 541 -5.48 -11.11 21.27
C THR A 541 -4.50 -12.27 21.46
N SER A 542 -5.01 -13.49 21.70
CA SER A 542 -4.17 -14.69 21.86
C SER A 542 -3.46 -15.07 20.56
N CYS A 543 -4.14 -14.93 19.41
CA CYS A 543 -3.52 -15.14 18.11
C CYS A 543 -2.38 -14.14 17.87
N ALA A 544 -2.62 -12.84 18.13
CA ALA A 544 -1.60 -11.80 18.00
C ALA A 544 -0.40 -12.05 18.95
N ASN A 545 -0.66 -12.45 20.20
CA ASN A 545 0.37 -12.83 21.16
C ASN A 545 1.24 -14.00 20.66
N ILE A 546 0.64 -15.05 20.08
CA ILE A 546 1.40 -16.21 19.56
C ILE A 546 2.34 -15.81 18.41
N VAL A 547 1.94 -14.85 17.57
CA VAL A 547 2.80 -14.37 16.48
C VAL A 547 3.87 -13.41 17.03
N CYS A 548 3.46 -12.28 17.61
CA CYS A 548 4.32 -11.13 17.89
C CYS A 548 4.36 -10.72 19.38
N GLY A 549 3.96 -11.58 20.31
CA GLY A 549 3.95 -11.28 21.74
C GLY A 549 5.36 -11.07 22.30
N ALA A 550 5.81 -9.81 22.33
CA ALA A 550 7.16 -9.38 22.69
C ALA A 550 7.49 -9.48 24.19
N GLY A 551 6.50 -9.68 25.05
CA GLY A 551 6.66 -9.58 26.50
C GLY A 551 6.89 -8.13 26.95
N SER A 552 7.46 -7.95 28.15
CA SER A 552 7.87 -6.63 28.64
C SER A 552 9.00 -6.73 29.68
N GLU A 553 9.63 -5.59 29.99
CA GLU A 553 10.71 -5.49 30.98
C GLU A 553 10.28 -5.86 32.43
N SER A 554 8.98 -5.95 32.72
CA SER A 554 8.46 -6.22 34.08
C SER A 554 8.17 -7.70 34.37
N GLY A 555 8.96 -8.63 33.81
CA GLY A 555 8.80 -10.08 34.06
C GLY A 555 7.64 -10.75 33.31
N ILE A 556 6.99 -10.04 32.38
CA ILE A 556 5.96 -10.61 31.50
C ILE A 556 6.67 -11.42 30.40
N PRO A 557 6.37 -12.72 30.22
CA PRO A 557 7.10 -13.57 29.30
C PRO A 557 6.86 -13.18 27.84
N GLN A 558 7.90 -13.39 27.03
CA GLN A 558 7.78 -13.34 25.58
C GLN A 558 7.12 -14.63 25.10
N VAL A 559 5.98 -14.49 24.43
CA VAL A 559 5.18 -15.61 23.93
C VAL A 559 5.15 -15.70 22.41
N GLY A 560 5.57 -14.65 21.70
CA GLY A 560 5.61 -14.62 20.24
C GLY A 560 6.68 -15.53 19.64
N VAL A 561 6.34 -16.23 18.57
CA VAL A 561 7.30 -16.95 17.71
C VAL A 561 8.22 -15.96 16.96
N ALA A 562 7.68 -14.81 16.55
CA ALA A 562 8.38 -13.72 15.88
C ALA A 562 8.25 -12.41 16.68
N PRO A 563 8.89 -12.32 17.86
CA PRO A 563 8.66 -11.26 18.84
C PRO A 563 9.07 -9.86 18.38
N LEU A 564 9.93 -9.73 17.37
CA LEU A 564 10.35 -8.44 16.79
C LEU A 564 9.57 -8.08 15.52
N GLY A 565 8.60 -8.91 15.11
CA GLY A 565 7.65 -8.59 14.07
C GLY A 565 6.59 -7.58 14.54
N ARG A 566 5.96 -6.91 13.57
CA ARG A 566 4.79 -6.04 13.83
C ARG A 566 3.50 -6.80 13.58
N TRP A 567 2.42 -6.44 14.27
CA TRP A 567 1.09 -6.99 14.02
C TRP A 567 0.02 -5.91 13.85
N ALA A 568 -0.94 -6.15 12.96
CA ALA A 568 -2.13 -5.29 12.80
C ALA A 568 -3.40 -6.12 12.92
N GLY A 569 -4.46 -5.55 13.48
CA GLY A 569 -5.75 -6.24 13.63
C GLY A 569 -6.70 -5.99 12.46
N VAL A 570 -7.38 -7.02 11.98
CA VAL A 570 -8.47 -6.89 11.02
C VAL A 570 -9.73 -7.55 11.59
N ILE A 571 -10.84 -6.81 11.56
CA ILE A 571 -12.17 -7.34 11.88
C ILE A 571 -13.05 -7.26 10.66
N ASN A 572 -13.45 -8.43 10.15
CA ASN A 572 -14.32 -8.52 8.98
C ASN A 572 -15.12 -9.84 8.98
N LEU A 573 -16.44 -9.74 9.04
CA LEU A 573 -17.38 -10.85 8.99
C LEU A 573 -17.89 -11.13 7.57
N GLY A 574 -17.72 -10.24 6.59
CA GLY A 574 -18.08 -10.49 5.20
C GLY A 574 -17.58 -9.40 4.23
N GLY A 575 -16.98 -9.81 3.12
CA GLY A 575 -16.32 -8.92 2.16
C GLY A 575 -14.81 -8.95 2.31
N ILE A 576 -14.22 -10.14 2.13
CA ILE A 576 -12.81 -10.44 2.37
C ILE A 576 -11.87 -9.59 1.49
N GLU A 577 -12.37 -9.18 0.33
CA GLU A 577 -11.68 -8.37 -0.68
C GLU A 577 -11.07 -7.11 -0.04
N ARG A 578 -11.89 -6.24 0.57
CA ARG A 578 -11.43 -4.97 1.18
C ARG A 578 -10.36 -5.17 2.23
N SER A 579 -10.52 -6.17 3.10
CA SER A 579 -9.52 -6.44 4.15
C SER A 579 -8.20 -6.97 3.61
N VAL A 580 -8.24 -7.75 2.53
CA VAL A 580 -7.01 -8.26 1.89
C VAL A 580 -6.34 -7.16 1.06
N GLU A 581 -7.12 -6.34 0.35
CA GLU A 581 -6.62 -5.17 -0.38
C GLU A 581 -5.92 -4.19 0.56
N TRP A 582 -6.57 -3.84 1.67
CA TRP A 582 -5.99 -3.04 2.74
C TRP A 582 -4.68 -3.65 3.25
N ALA A 583 -4.68 -4.94 3.58
CA ALA A 583 -3.47 -5.60 4.08
C ALA A 583 -2.31 -5.51 3.07
N ILE A 584 -2.59 -5.69 1.78
CA ILE A 584 -1.59 -5.54 0.71
C ILE A 584 -1.06 -4.10 0.63
N GLU A 585 -1.95 -3.11 0.73
CA GLU A 585 -1.60 -1.69 0.66
C GLU A 585 -0.77 -1.23 1.87
N GLN A 586 -1.06 -1.78 3.06
CA GLN A 586 -0.26 -1.59 4.27
C GLN A 586 1.07 -2.38 4.24
N GLY A 587 1.31 -3.16 3.19
CA GLY A 587 2.56 -3.89 2.99
C GLY A 587 2.66 -5.20 3.77
N ALA A 588 1.54 -5.75 4.24
CA ALA A 588 1.49 -6.98 5.04
C ALA A 588 2.30 -8.12 4.41
N ASP A 589 3.05 -8.83 5.24
CA ASP A 589 3.80 -10.01 4.84
C ASP A 589 2.98 -11.26 5.05
N THR A 590 2.28 -11.36 6.18
CA THR A 590 1.42 -12.50 6.50
C THR A 590 0.00 -12.07 6.79
N TYR A 591 -0.94 -12.99 6.59
CA TYR A 591 -2.36 -12.79 6.88
C TYR A 591 -2.92 -14.04 7.57
N SER A 592 -3.01 -13.97 8.90
CA SER A 592 -3.48 -15.07 9.77
C SER A 592 -5.00 -15.06 9.90
N MET A 593 -5.65 -16.18 9.56
CA MET A 593 -7.10 -16.36 9.60
C MET A 593 -7.50 -17.49 10.54
N SER A 594 -7.81 -17.15 11.78
CA SER A 594 -8.19 -18.14 12.81
C SER A 594 -9.71 -18.40 12.84
N PHE A 595 -10.31 -18.62 11.67
CA PHE A 595 -11.73 -18.94 11.51
C PHE A 595 -11.98 -19.87 10.31
N SER A 596 -13.18 -20.43 10.23
CA SER A 596 -13.60 -21.22 9.07
C SER A 596 -15.00 -20.85 8.58
N ARG A 597 -15.21 -20.95 7.27
CA ARG A 597 -16.46 -20.67 6.56
C ARG A 597 -16.92 -21.93 5.84
N ARG A 598 -18.08 -22.44 6.25
CA ARG A 598 -18.68 -23.67 5.72
C ARG A 598 -19.74 -23.34 4.66
N LYS A 599 -20.08 -24.32 3.83
CA LYS A 599 -21.25 -24.30 2.92
C LYS A 599 -21.30 -23.08 1.98
N LEU A 600 -20.13 -22.67 1.47
CA LEU A 600 -20.04 -21.55 0.53
C LEU A 600 -20.45 -21.94 -0.91
N GLY A 601 -20.53 -23.23 -1.23
CA GLY A 601 -20.80 -23.70 -2.59
C GLY A 601 -19.81 -23.07 -3.56
N GLU A 602 -20.30 -22.60 -4.71
CA GLU A 602 -19.49 -21.91 -5.72
C GLU A 602 -18.79 -20.64 -5.23
N TYR A 603 -19.28 -19.98 -4.17
CA TYR A 603 -18.66 -18.77 -3.62
C TYR A 603 -17.26 -19.03 -3.06
N GLN A 604 -16.89 -20.29 -2.79
CA GLN A 604 -15.53 -20.65 -2.37
C GLN A 604 -14.48 -20.35 -3.45
N SER A 605 -14.85 -20.41 -4.73
CA SER A 605 -13.98 -20.01 -5.85
C SER A 605 -13.54 -18.56 -5.73
N HIS A 606 -14.38 -17.70 -5.16
CA HIS A 606 -14.04 -16.31 -4.94
C HIS A 606 -13.08 -16.06 -3.79
N TRP A 607 -13.21 -16.81 -2.69
CA TRP A 607 -12.17 -16.81 -1.67
C TRP A 607 -10.84 -17.26 -2.27
N ARG A 608 -10.80 -18.39 -2.98
CA ARG A 608 -9.56 -18.86 -3.60
C ARG A 608 -8.91 -17.83 -4.52
N LYS A 609 -9.68 -17.18 -5.40
CA LYS A 609 -9.13 -16.15 -6.30
C LYS A 609 -8.50 -14.96 -5.56
N VAL A 610 -9.15 -14.46 -4.50
CA VAL A 610 -8.62 -13.38 -3.66
C VAL A 610 -7.27 -13.78 -3.06
N MET A 611 -7.18 -14.99 -2.50
CA MET A 611 -5.95 -15.48 -1.86
C MET A 611 -4.85 -15.78 -2.87
N GLU A 612 -5.18 -16.37 -4.02
CA GLU A 612 -4.21 -16.61 -5.10
C GLU A 612 -3.60 -15.30 -5.62
N HIS A 613 -4.43 -14.29 -5.89
CA HIS A 613 -3.93 -12.97 -6.29
C HIS A 613 -3.14 -12.29 -5.16
N GLY A 614 -3.60 -12.40 -3.91
CA GLY A 614 -2.88 -11.87 -2.75
C GLY A 614 -1.51 -12.51 -2.54
N ALA A 615 -1.35 -13.80 -2.85
CA ALA A 615 -0.06 -14.49 -2.79
C ALA A 615 0.93 -13.92 -3.83
N PHE A 616 0.45 -13.59 -5.04
CA PHE A 616 1.24 -12.85 -6.03
C PHE A 616 1.48 -11.38 -5.65
N CYS A 617 0.64 -10.79 -4.80
CA CYS A 617 0.95 -9.53 -4.10
C CYS A 617 1.94 -9.71 -2.94
N GLY A 618 2.51 -10.91 -2.77
CA GLY A 618 3.55 -11.22 -1.79
C GLY A 618 3.04 -11.39 -0.36
N VAL A 619 1.76 -11.71 -0.17
CA VAL A 619 1.15 -11.98 1.15
C VAL A 619 1.04 -13.49 1.38
N PHE A 620 1.45 -13.95 2.56
CA PHE A 620 1.36 -15.36 2.96
C PHE A 620 0.12 -15.57 3.82
N PHE A 621 -0.90 -16.20 3.25
CA PHE A 621 -2.14 -16.51 3.96
C PHE A 621 -1.99 -17.79 4.78
N VAL A 622 -2.38 -17.74 6.06
CA VAL A 622 -2.23 -18.86 6.99
C VAL A 622 -3.53 -19.10 7.74
N SER A 623 -3.89 -20.37 7.92
CA SER A 623 -5.03 -20.78 8.73
C SER A 623 -4.72 -22.08 9.49
N GLY A 624 -5.41 -22.29 10.61
CA GLY A 624 -5.45 -23.62 11.22
C GLY A 624 -6.32 -24.58 10.41
N ALA A 625 -6.12 -25.90 10.53
CA ALA A 625 -6.90 -26.91 9.80
C ALA A 625 -8.42 -26.85 10.07
N GLY A 626 -8.83 -26.20 11.15
CA GLY A 626 -10.23 -26.13 11.62
C GLY A 626 -10.51 -27.17 12.69
N ASN A 627 -11.61 -27.01 13.41
CA ASN A 627 -12.00 -27.92 14.48
C ASN A 627 -13.22 -28.75 14.03
N VAL A 628 -13.16 -30.07 14.21
CA VAL A 628 -14.27 -30.98 13.93
C VAL A 628 -15.46 -30.57 14.77
N GLU A 629 -16.57 -30.29 14.11
CA GLU A 629 -17.83 -29.95 14.77
C GLU A 629 -18.63 -31.24 15.06
N ARG A 630 -19.42 -31.20 16.13
CA ARG A 630 -20.26 -32.35 16.50
C ARG A 630 -21.31 -32.60 15.42
N GLY A 631 -21.34 -33.81 14.87
CA GLY A 631 -22.28 -34.21 13.81
C GLY A 631 -21.83 -33.84 12.40
N ASP A 632 -20.56 -33.46 12.21
CA ASP A 632 -19.97 -33.30 10.88
C ASP A 632 -19.65 -34.69 10.30
N GLU A 633 -20.42 -35.11 9.30
CA GLU A 633 -20.26 -36.38 8.58
C GLU A 633 -19.56 -36.20 7.23
N SER A 634 -19.08 -34.98 6.92
CA SER A 634 -18.38 -34.70 5.66
C SER A 634 -17.09 -35.52 5.55
N PRO A 635 -16.81 -36.15 4.41
CA PRO A 635 -15.49 -36.75 4.16
C PRO A 635 -14.38 -35.69 4.03
N PHE A 636 -14.74 -34.42 3.80
CA PHE A 636 -13.81 -33.29 3.70
C PHE A 636 -14.08 -32.30 4.84
N LEU A 637 -13.24 -32.35 5.88
CA LEU A 637 -13.47 -31.63 7.14
C LEU A 637 -12.87 -30.21 7.17
N MET A 638 -11.85 -29.95 6.35
CA MET A 638 -11.27 -28.61 6.23
C MET A 638 -12.14 -27.73 5.33
N ASN A 639 -12.37 -26.49 5.77
CA ASN A 639 -13.25 -25.53 5.12
C ASN A 639 -12.45 -24.31 4.63
N ILE A 640 -13.12 -23.30 4.06
CA ILE A 640 -12.48 -22.05 3.65
C ILE A 640 -12.07 -21.25 4.91
N PRO A 641 -10.86 -20.66 4.97
CA PRO A 641 -9.88 -20.57 3.89
C PRO A 641 -8.86 -21.72 3.87
N GLN A 642 -8.76 -22.54 4.90
CA GLN A 642 -7.66 -23.52 5.05
C GLN A 642 -7.64 -24.63 3.97
N ASN A 643 -8.77 -24.89 3.30
CA ASN A 643 -8.81 -25.85 2.21
C ASN A 643 -8.25 -25.31 0.88
N ILE A 644 -7.94 -24.02 0.76
CA ILE A 644 -7.45 -23.42 -0.49
C ILE A 644 -6.06 -23.98 -0.82
N PRO A 645 -5.87 -24.62 -1.99
CA PRO A 645 -4.57 -25.18 -2.39
C PRO A 645 -3.58 -24.06 -2.70
N ASN A 646 -2.30 -24.30 -2.39
CA ASN A 646 -1.13 -23.48 -2.76
C ASN A 646 -1.08 -22.03 -2.21
N ALA A 647 -2.20 -21.32 -2.15
CA ALA A 647 -2.26 -19.91 -1.74
C ALA A 647 -2.54 -19.70 -0.25
N VAL A 648 -3.13 -20.70 0.44
CA VAL A 648 -3.36 -20.66 1.89
C VAL A 648 -2.67 -21.84 2.53
N PHE A 649 -1.80 -21.56 3.49
CA PHE A 649 -1.09 -22.55 4.28
C PHE A 649 -1.94 -23.00 5.48
N ALA A 650 -2.13 -24.31 5.61
CA ALA A 650 -2.91 -24.92 6.69
C ALA A 650 -1.99 -25.61 7.71
N ALA A 651 -2.20 -25.31 8.99
CA ALA A 651 -1.56 -26.02 10.11
C ALA A 651 -2.57 -26.91 10.86
N ALA A 652 -2.36 -28.22 10.85
CA ALA A 652 -3.05 -29.14 11.75
C ALA A 652 -2.53 -29.03 13.19
N GLY A 653 -3.20 -29.76 14.08
CA GLY A 653 -3.03 -29.65 15.51
C GLY A 653 -2.54 -30.90 16.21
N VAL A 654 -1.40 -30.79 16.88
CA VAL A 654 -0.82 -31.83 17.73
C VAL A 654 -0.73 -31.41 19.20
N GLN A 655 -0.66 -32.41 20.07
CA GLN A 655 -0.43 -32.26 21.51
C GLN A 655 1.06 -32.06 21.82
N LYS A 656 1.38 -31.75 23.08
CA LYS A 656 2.77 -31.60 23.55
C LYS A 656 3.59 -32.89 23.40
N ASP A 657 2.94 -34.05 23.41
CA ASP A 657 3.53 -35.38 23.18
C ASP A 657 3.58 -35.78 21.69
N LEU A 658 3.23 -34.85 20.78
CA LEU A 658 3.21 -35.01 19.32
C LEU A 658 2.07 -35.88 18.78
N SER A 659 1.19 -36.40 19.63
CA SER A 659 -0.02 -37.08 19.14
C SER A 659 -1.01 -36.08 18.52
N LYS A 660 -1.77 -36.53 17.52
CA LYS A 660 -2.84 -35.73 16.89
C LYS A 660 -3.91 -35.36 17.91
N THR A 661 -4.42 -34.13 17.84
CA THR A 661 -5.59 -33.75 18.65
C THR A 661 -6.91 -34.30 18.09
N PRO A 662 -7.82 -34.82 18.94
CA PRO A 662 -9.06 -35.46 18.48
C PRO A 662 -10.00 -34.55 17.69
N PHE A 663 -9.88 -33.24 17.88
CA PHE A 663 -10.74 -32.25 17.22
C PHE A 663 -10.06 -31.59 16.01
N SER A 664 -8.80 -31.90 15.70
CA SER A 664 -8.17 -31.31 14.51
C SER A 664 -8.82 -31.87 13.26
N CYS A 665 -9.35 -31.01 12.39
CA CYS A 665 -9.74 -31.43 11.06
C CYS A 665 -8.54 -32.02 10.33
N ILE A 666 -8.81 -32.98 9.46
CA ILE A 666 -7.84 -33.66 8.61
C ILE A 666 -8.18 -33.42 7.14
N GLY A 667 -7.18 -33.61 6.29
CA GLY A 667 -7.40 -33.74 4.86
C GLY A 667 -7.89 -35.14 4.46
N PRO A 668 -7.92 -35.42 3.15
CA PRO A 668 -7.66 -34.47 2.07
C PRO A 668 -8.79 -33.44 1.94
N VAL A 669 -8.68 -32.53 0.98
CA VAL A 669 -9.76 -31.62 0.59
C VAL A 669 -10.15 -31.86 -0.86
N GLU A 670 -11.36 -31.45 -1.23
CA GLU A 670 -11.84 -31.55 -2.61
C GLU A 670 -12.12 -30.17 -3.19
N TRP A 671 -11.60 -29.92 -4.40
CA TRP A 671 -11.90 -28.74 -5.21
C TRP A 671 -12.55 -29.15 -6.53
N ASN A 672 -13.86 -28.99 -6.56
CA ASN A 672 -14.70 -29.23 -7.73
C ASN A 672 -15.80 -28.17 -7.81
N THR A 673 -15.44 -27.01 -8.31
CA THR A 673 -16.34 -25.88 -8.60
C THR A 673 -16.40 -25.63 -10.10
N GLU A 674 -17.27 -24.72 -10.53
CA GLU A 674 -17.31 -24.35 -11.95
C GLU A 674 -15.97 -23.79 -12.44
N HIS A 675 -15.21 -23.08 -11.59
CA HIS A 675 -13.95 -22.45 -12.00
C HIS A 675 -12.69 -23.28 -11.71
N TYR A 676 -12.73 -24.13 -10.68
CA TYR A 676 -11.59 -24.92 -10.21
C TYR A 676 -11.95 -26.41 -10.16
N GLN A 677 -11.17 -27.28 -10.83
CA GLN A 677 -11.41 -28.73 -10.93
C GLN A 677 -10.18 -29.56 -10.54
N ASP A 678 -9.53 -29.24 -9.42
CA ASP A 678 -8.32 -29.96 -9.00
C ASP A 678 -8.60 -31.39 -8.49
N GLY A 679 -9.85 -31.69 -8.13
CA GLY A 679 -10.22 -32.95 -7.51
C GLY A 679 -9.72 -33.03 -6.07
N ILE A 680 -9.07 -34.14 -5.71
CA ILE A 680 -8.58 -34.39 -4.35
C ILE A 680 -7.19 -33.77 -4.18
N VAL A 681 -7.05 -32.92 -3.16
CA VAL A 681 -5.83 -32.19 -2.85
C VAL A 681 -5.31 -32.56 -1.45
N GLN A 682 -4.00 -32.78 -1.36
CA GLN A 682 -3.30 -32.99 -0.09
C GLN A 682 -3.39 -31.74 0.80
N LYS A 683 -3.88 -31.94 2.03
CA LYS A 683 -3.87 -30.98 3.14
C LYS A 683 -3.79 -31.75 4.46
N PRO A 684 -3.32 -31.15 5.57
CA PRO A 684 -2.66 -29.83 5.65
C PRO A 684 -1.25 -29.86 5.03
N GLU A 685 -0.58 -28.71 4.97
CA GLU A 685 0.86 -28.67 4.66
C GLU A 685 1.70 -29.20 5.83
N VAL A 686 1.39 -28.78 7.06
CA VAL A 686 2.17 -29.06 8.27
C VAL A 686 1.27 -29.11 9.51
N CYS A 687 1.84 -29.36 10.68
CA CYS A 687 1.16 -29.22 11.97
C CYS A 687 1.94 -28.37 12.99
N ALA A 688 1.22 -27.88 13.99
CA ALA A 688 1.73 -27.15 15.15
C ALA A 688 0.90 -27.47 16.40
N PHE A 689 1.24 -26.85 17.54
CA PHE A 689 0.56 -27.10 18.81
C PHE A 689 -0.76 -26.36 18.91
N ASN A 690 -1.82 -27.05 19.33
CA ASN A 690 -3.17 -26.48 19.33
C ASN A 690 -4.02 -26.85 20.57
N ILE A 691 -3.43 -27.51 21.57
CA ILE A 691 -4.07 -27.81 22.85
C ILE A 691 -3.09 -27.53 23.98
N ASP A 692 -3.64 -27.12 25.12
CA ASP A 692 -2.90 -26.77 26.33
C ASP A 692 -1.80 -25.73 26.08
N VAL A 693 -2.03 -24.84 25.12
CA VAL A 693 -1.14 -23.72 24.82
C VAL A 693 -1.35 -22.64 25.90
N PRO A 694 -0.27 -22.10 26.50
CA PRO A 694 -0.38 -21.03 27.50
C PRO A 694 -1.05 -19.78 26.94
N CYS A 695 -1.89 -19.13 27.73
CA CYS A 695 -2.52 -17.86 27.38
C CYS A 695 -1.89 -16.71 28.18
N LEU A 696 -1.40 -15.70 27.49
CA LEU A 696 -0.99 -14.43 28.10
C LEU A 696 -2.21 -13.50 28.16
N LEU A 697 -2.67 -13.17 29.37
CA LEU A 697 -3.83 -12.33 29.62
C LEU A 697 -3.47 -10.84 29.48
N PRO A 698 -4.46 -9.95 29.24
CA PRO A 698 -4.21 -8.51 29.11
C PRO A 698 -3.50 -7.87 30.30
N ASP A 699 -3.66 -8.41 31.51
CA ASP A 699 -3.01 -7.96 32.74
C ASP A 699 -1.53 -8.41 32.87
N GLY A 700 -1.04 -9.22 31.93
CA GLY A 700 0.33 -9.75 31.90
C GLY A 700 0.51 -11.09 32.60
N SER A 701 -0.55 -11.62 33.24
CA SER A 701 -0.49 -12.96 33.85
C SER A 701 -0.59 -14.06 32.79
N VAL A 702 0.05 -15.20 33.06
CA VAL A 702 0.00 -16.38 32.18
C VAL A 702 -0.88 -17.45 32.81
N VAL A 703 -1.82 -17.95 32.03
CA VAL A 703 -2.63 -19.13 32.39
C VAL A 703 -2.17 -20.30 31.55
N GLU A 704 -1.50 -21.24 32.20
CA GLU A 704 -1.07 -22.50 31.61
C GLU A 704 -2.25 -23.35 31.15
N ASN A 705 -2.05 -24.13 30.09
CA ASN A 705 -3.01 -25.14 29.60
C ASN A 705 -4.42 -24.59 29.28
N LEU A 706 -4.53 -23.35 28.78
CA LEU A 706 -5.83 -22.71 28.56
C LEU A 706 -6.32 -22.80 27.11
N LEU A 707 -5.43 -22.54 26.15
CA LEU A 707 -5.81 -22.37 24.75
C LEU A 707 -5.94 -23.74 24.07
N ARG A 708 -7.09 -23.96 23.44
CA ARG A 708 -7.45 -25.18 22.71
C ARG A 708 -8.19 -24.84 21.42
N GLY A 709 -7.69 -25.31 20.28
CA GLY A 709 -8.25 -25.10 18.96
C GLY A 709 -7.17 -24.90 17.90
N ASN A 710 -7.44 -25.32 16.65
CA ASN A 710 -6.53 -25.07 15.53
C ASN A 710 -6.32 -23.59 15.21
N SER A 711 -7.17 -22.70 15.75
CA SER A 711 -6.96 -21.26 15.78
C SER A 711 -5.61 -20.83 16.34
N TYR A 712 -4.90 -21.69 17.08
CA TYR A 712 -3.58 -21.40 17.67
C TYR A 712 -2.42 -22.03 16.90
N ALA A 713 -2.67 -23.11 16.14
CA ALA A 713 -1.66 -23.71 15.25
C ALA A 713 -1.34 -22.79 14.05
N GLY A 714 -2.38 -22.17 13.46
CA GLY A 714 -2.21 -21.21 12.35
C GLY A 714 -1.29 -20.03 12.71
N PRO A 715 -1.52 -19.30 13.82
CA PRO A 715 -0.62 -18.25 14.30
C PRO A 715 0.82 -18.71 14.57
N MET A 716 1.05 -19.92 15.11
CA MET A 716 2.42 -20.45 15.27
C MET A 716 3.12 -20.60 13.92
N PHE A 717 2.39 -21.08 12.90
CA PHE A 717 2.91 -21.14 11.54
C PHE A 717 3.14 -19.75 10.95
N CYS A 718 2.21 -18.81 11.14
CA CYS A 718 2.35 -17.42 10.74
C CYS A 718 3.64 -16.78 11.31
N GLY A 719 3.91 -16.99 12.60
CA GLY A 719 5.15 -16.54 13.22
C GLY A 719 6.40 -17.21 12.64
N THR A 720 6.32 -18.48 12.25
CA THR A 720 7.42 -19.16 11.55
C THR A 720 7.70 -18.52 10.19
N ILE A 721 6.66 -18.21 9.42
CA ILE A 721 6.79 -17.49 8.14
C ILE A 721 7.41 -16.11 8.36
N SER A 722 7.01 -15.39 9.40
CA SER A 722 7.62 -14.11 9.77
C SER A 722 9.13 -14.22 10.05
N LEU A 723 9.59 -15.27 10.74
CA LEU A 723 11.02 -15.54 10.91
C LEU A 723 11.71 -15.79 9.57
N MET A 724 11.10 -16.58 8.67
CA MET A 724 11.65 -16.85 7.34
C MET A 724 11.75 -15.58 6.48
N LEU A 725 10.73 -14.71 6.50
CA LEU A 725 10.70 -13.47 5.74
C LEU A 725 11.62 -12.39 6.31
N SER A 726 11.83 -12.37 7.63
CA SER A 726 12.86 -11.54 8.26
C SER A 726 14.26 -11.99 7.81
N ALA A 727 14.50 -13.30 7.70
CA ALA A 727 15.74 -13.85 7.17
C ALA A 727 15.93 -13.55 5.65
N ASP A 728 14.87 -13.66 4.86
CA ASP A 728 14.85 -13.34 3.43
C ASP A 728 13.56 -12.62 2.99
N PRO A 729 13.58 -11.28 2.90
CA PRO A 729 12.40 -10.51 2.50
C PRO A 729 11.91 -10.78 1.07
N ASP A 730 12.74 -11.38 0.23
CA ASP A 730 12.45 -11.68 -1.18
C ASP A 730 12.03 -13.15 -1.40
N LEU A 731 11.84 -13.94 -0.33
CA LEU A 731 11.37 -15.33 -0.42
C LEU A 731 9.96 -15.43 -1.01
N LEU A 732 9.76 -16.25 -2.04
CA LEU A 732 8.48 -16.41 -2.73
C LEU A 732 7.54 -17.40 -2.01
N PRO A 733 6.20 -17.30 -2.20
CA PRO A 733 5.23 -18.22 -1.59
C PRO A 733 5.49 -19.71 -1.84
N TRP A 734 5.81 -20.09 -3.08
CA TRP A 734 6.09 -21.49 -3.44
C TRP A 734 7.45 -21.98 -2.93
N ASP A 735 8.45 -21.11 -2.86
CA ASP A 735 9.74 -21.45 -2.24
C ASP A 735 9.56 -21.71 -0.75
N LEU A 736 8.76 -20.89 -0.06
CA LEU A 736 8.42 -21.10 1.34
C LEU A 736 7.68 -22.42 1.53
N GLN A 737 6.72 -22.74 0.66
CA GLN A 737 5.98 -24.00 0.71
C GLN A 737 6.94 -25.19 0.63
N GLU A 738 7.90 -25.15 -0.28
CA GLU A 738 8.92 -26.20 -0.41
C GLU A 738 9.80 -26.28 0.84
N ILE A 739 10.30 -25.15 1.35
CA ILE A 739 11.16 -25.12 2.53
C ILE A 739 10.42 -25.68 3.75
N ILE A 740 9.21 -25.19 4.04
CA ILE A 740 8.50 -25.57 5.25
C ILE A 740 8.11 -27.06 5.23
N THR A 741 7.72 -27.60 4.08
CA THR A 741 7.33 -29.00 3.94
C THR A 741 8.53 -29.95 3.93
N THR A 742 9.69 -29.53 3.44
CA THR A 742 10.92 -30.35 3.43
C THR A 742 11.71 -30.30 4.74
N THR A 743 11.49 -29.27 5.56
CA THR A 743 12.17 -29.08 6.85
C THR A 743 11.32 -29.45 8.06
N ALA A 744 10.04 -29.76 7.87
CA ALA A 744 9.16 -30.25 8.91
C ALA A 744 9.70 -31.56 9.53
N THR A 745 9.48 -31.71 10.83
CA THR A 745 9.83 -32.93 11.56
C THR A 745 8.67 -33.91 11.47
N ASP A 746 8.87 -35.03 10.77
CA ASP A 746 7.86 -36.08 10.60
C ASP A 746 7.32 -36.56 11.96
N VAL A 747 5.99 -36.52 12.11
CA VAL A 747 5.25 -36.93 13.32
C VAL A 747 3.93 -37.55 12.91
N GLY A 748 3.35 -38.40 13.75
CA GLY A 748 2.12 -39.11 13.37
C GLY A 748 2.43 -40.29 12.43
N PRO A 749 1.56 -40.58 11.45
CA PRO A 749 1.83 -41.59 10.43
C PRO A 749 3.13 -41.29 9.66
N PRO A 750 3.98 -42.28 9.35
CA PRO A 750 5.25 -42.02 8.65
C PRO A 750 5.05 -41.38 7.26
N GLY A 751 5.78 -40.31 7.00
CA GLY A 751 5.74 -39.58 5.72
C GLY A 751 4.56 -38.62 5.61
N VAL A 752 4.28 -38.16 4.39
CA VAL A 752 3.20 -37.19 4.17
C VAL A 752 1.84 -37.84 4.40
N ASP A 753 1.05 -37.26 5.30
CA ASP A 753 -0.23 -37.79 5.70
C ASP A 753 -1.32 -36.70 5.79
N HIS A 754 -2.59 -37.11 5.87
CA HIS A 754 -3.71 -36.17 5.92
C HIS A 754 -4.00 -35.61 7.33
N GLU A 755 -3.38 -36.14 8.37
CA GLU A 755 -3.57 -35.72 9.75
C GLU A 755 -2.56 -34.66 10.17
N THR A 756 -1.29 -34.82 9.80
CA THR A 756 -0.21 -33.90 10.20
C THR A 756 0.52 -33.23 9.03
N GLY A 757 0.19 -33.60 7.79
CA GLY A 757 0.82 -33.03 6.60
C GLY A 757 2.22 -33.58 6.43
N HIS A 758 3.21 -32.69 6.32
CA HIS A 758 4.63 -33.04 6.31
C HIS A 758 5.24 -33.15 7.71
N GLY A 759 4.43 -32.97 8.76
CA GLY A 759 4.86 -33.08 10.16
C GLY A 759 4.94 -31.73 10.89
N LEU A 760 5.59 -31.75 12.06
CA LEU A 760 5.68 -30.61 12.97
C LEU A 760 6.61 -29.54 12.38
N ILE A 761 6.16 -28.29 12.39
CA ILE A 761 6.98 -27.14 12.02
C ILE A 761 8.28 -27.09 12.83
N ASN A 762 9.40 -26.93 12.12
CA ASN A 762 10.72 -26.71 12.70
C ASN A 762 11.28 -25.36 12.23
N CYS A 763 11.14 -24.33 13.07
CA CYS A 763 11.52 -22.96 12.73
C CYS A 763 13.00 -22.84 12.38
N HIS A 764 13.87 -23.53 13.14
CA HIS A 764 15.31 -23.49 12.94
C HIS A 764 15.73 -24.05 11.59
N ALA A 765 15.23 -25.25 11.25
CA ALA A 765 15.54 -25.88 9.98
C ALA A 765 15.01 -25.05 8.79
N ALA A 766 13.80 -24.51 8.91
CA ALA A 766 13.19 -23.67 7.88
C ALA A 766 13.97 -22.37 7.63
N VAL A 767 14.36 -21.64 8.69
CA VAL A 767 15.14 -20.40 8.56
C VAL A 767 16.55 -20.67 8.07
N LYS A 768 17.19 -21.75 8.54
CA LYS A 768 18.51 -22.16 8.06
C LYS A 768 18.51 -22.42 6.55
N GLU A 769 17.50 -23.15 6.06
CA GLU A 769 17.36 -23.41 4.62
C GLU A 769 17.04 -22.13 3.84
N THR A 770 16.21 -21.26 4.39
CA THR A 770 15.93 -19.93 3.82
C THR A 770 17.22 -19.12 3.62
N LEU A 771 18.05 -19.01 4.65
CA LEU A 771 19.34 -18.33 4.58
C LEU A 771 20.30 -18.97 3.57
N ARG A 772 20.31 -20.31 3.49
CA ARG A 772 21.11 -21.05 2.49
C ARG A 772 20.68 -20.69 1.07
N ARG A 773 19.37 -20.71 0.77
CA ARG A 773 18.83 -20.37 -0.55
C ARG A 773 19.08 -18.90 -0.91
N LYS A 774 18.91 -17.98 0.05
CA LYS A 774 19.27 -16.55 -0.11
C LYS A 774 20.73 -16.36 -0.49
N ALA A 775 21.65 -17.05 0.20
CA ALA A 775 23.08 -16.98 -0.10
C ALA A 775 23.41 -17.48 -1.51
N LEU A 776 22.76 -18.57 -1.96
CA LEU A 776 22.91 -19.09 -3.32
C LEU A 776 22.37 -18.11 -4.37
N ARG A 777 21.21 -17.48 -4.13
CA ARG A 777 20.63 -16.47 -5.02
C ARG A 777 21.56 -15.27 -5.17
N ASN A 778 22.14 -14.79 -4.07
CA ASN A 778 23.06 -13.64 -4.08
C ASN A 778 24.45 -13.94 -4.68
N SER A 779 24.79 -15.21 -4.88
CA SER A 779 26.08 -15.64 -5.45
C SER A 779 26.02 -15.86 -6.97
N ARG A 780 24.82 -15.82 -7.57
CA ARG A 780 24.60 -15.84 -9.02
C ARG A 780 24.57 -14.41 -9.54
#